data_AF-A0A9D6CLD1-F1
#
_entry.id   AF-A0A9D6CLD1-F1
#
_cell.length_a   1.000
_cell.length_b   1.000
_cell.length_c   1.000
_cell.angle_alpha   90.00
_cell.angle_beta   90.00
_cell.angle_gamma   90.00
#
_symmetry.space_group_name_H-M   'P 1'
#
loop_
_entity.id
_entity.type
_entity.pdbx_description
1 polymer ?
#
loop_
_entity_poly.entity_id
_entity_poly.type
_entity_poly.pdbx_seq_one_letter_code
_entity_poly.pdbx_strand_id
1 'polypeptide(L)'
;MRSIALLALLVAAMLSAAGCGRETGEFERIAQPARFALVRETAQWTPGFDPSWWPAIDDAYAQFDADAERIVRTRWSALALEAAAADQAANPPEPEAAGAWRGQRRAIDAELAAAERDFIARIDAALPASADRFIALLAARIECARAAAVWEQPARPLPGPLEVLSRVGVHAAGDAEIDAAIDAYGRIAREARRLTESRFTAYIAWTEDFGGLSAALDQARQRARAETGKPEGPRVEEAQEAFEARTQAMRAVRAETTESLRLLLLAAGDAFAAVISDESVRAEFTERLEADLHERMSTTRTMMMYGRLAERAILAAHPDDPARLEAFRADLARGLELQRTRRAALRSTDEAERRAAYRELSEMPSSILSSASSRLGDRLGWRLFWQAVAVDLGRKDEDEAFAAIFAEDPPPIVDAAPADADPALIEAMGSAEQLAFVGTALSPRVLRRLAQELALDPAREAQLDARVAEESSALAEVLREASTRIEAAARGLGGADGAPPDEDARRRRVRDAMQAIRGSAAAVLSRSRAANTRVLDEFARLGGVAREHPVLVEAAVELELLALIGSRGLGQAQGRSELERFAGVTVESYSSPFEIARTMDASEADRGAALALIAARGAELIEVAEATRAAMLDNLERFLDAITRGPRRGRAGEPPWRASLASQAAVDLRFAIPDDLGEVLGPAVAQAYERRWRALEQPALAMPRAAGITRLGVTLARGELDPVTDSALRAALAVAEARHEAAARAAHRWRAAAIVRDRMDSVEQWRDRAFDEPLGVYLFGRIEDADARALALCEAIAASTGATERVSDATRIRERPIVSTFRPR
;
A
#
# COMPACT_ATOMS: atom_id res chain seq x y z
N MET A 1 0.25 31.74 -14.06
CA MET A 1 -0.70 31.21 -15.07
C MET A 1 -0.03 30.67 -16.35
N ARG A 2 1.23 30.19 -16.31
CA ARG A 2 1.99 29.78 -17.52
C ARG A 2 2.32 28.28 -17.62
N SER A 3 2.24 27.51 -16.52
CA SER A 3 2.54 26.05 -16.46
C SER A 3 1.42 25.11 -16.95
N ILE A 4 0.37 25.63 -17.59
CA ILE A 4 -0.90 24.91 -17.81
C ILE A 4 -0.85 24.00 -19.04
N ALA A 5 0.01 24.24 -20.03
CA ALA A 5 -0.07 23.52 -21.32
C ALA A 5 0.51 22.08 -21.27
N LEU A 6 1.68 21.88 -20.66
CA LEU A 6 2.27 20.54 -20.49
C LEU A 6 1.43 19.71 -19.49
N LEU A 7 1.03 20.34 -18.39
CA LEU A 7 0.15 19.76 -17.38
C LEU A 7 -1.22 19.42 -17.99
N ALA A 8 -1.83 20.27 -18.81
CA ALA A 8 -3.10 19.96 -19.46
C ALA A 8 -2.98 18.85 -20.50
N LEU A 9 -1.82 18.70 -21.18
CA LEU A 9 -1.60 17.59 -22.11
C LEU A 9 -1.37 16.27 -21.36
N LEU A 10 -0.61 16.29 -20.26
CA LEU A 10 -0.36 15.16 -19.36
C LEU A 10 -1.62 14.74 -18.60
N VAL A 11 -2.37 15.69 -18.06
CA VAL A 11 -3.62 15.51 -17.33
C VAL A 11 -4.75 15.11 -18.28
N ALA A 12 -4.85 15.66 -19.50
CA ALA A 12 -5.83 15.19 -20.47
C ALA A 12 -5.51 13.76 -20.97
N ALA A 13 -4.24 13.41 -21.17
CA ALA A 13 -3.83 12.04 -21.49
C ALA A 13 -4.08 11.07 -20.32
N MET A 14 -3.82 11.51 -19.07
CA MET A 14 -4.11 10.73 -17.87
C MET A 14 -5.61 10.60 -17.60
N LEU A 15 -6.43 11.65 -17.80
CA LEU A 15 -7.89 11.58 -17.69
C LEU A 15 -8.51 10.72 -18.80
N SER A 16 -7.85 10.63 -19.96
CA SER A 16 -8.22 9.69 -21.03
C SER A 16 -7.83 8.25 -20.72
N ALA A 17 -6.80 8.04 -19.88
CA ALA A 17 -6.34 6.73 -19.41
C ALA A 17 -6.97 6.29 -18.06
N ALA A 18 -7.50 7.23 -17.28
CA ALA A 18 -8.08 7.04 -15.94
C ALA A 18 -9.59 7.33 -15.88
N GLY A 19 -10.23 7.67 -17.01
CA GLY A 19 -11.64 8.01 -17.09
C GLY A 19 -12.55 6.78 -17.10
N CYS A 20 -13.33 6.64 -16.04
CA CYS A 20 -14.36 5.63 -15.76
C CYS A 20 -13.80 4.29 -15.27
N GLY A 21 -13.86 4.08 -13.94
CA GLY A 21 -13.61 2.78 -13.32
C GLY A 21 -14.41 1.69 -14.03
N ARG A 22 -13.68 0.81 -14.74
CA ARG A 22 -14.24 -0.36 -15.38
C ARG A 22 -14.62 -1.37 -14.31
N GLU A 23 -15.68 -2.13 -14.55
CA GLU A 23 -16.07 -3.24 -13.69
C GLU A 23 -15.13 -4.45 -13.80
N THR A 24 -13.99 -4.35 -14.48
CA THR A 24 -13.19 -5.50 -14.95
C THR A 24 -12.26 -6.14 -13.93
N GLY A 25 -11.88 -5.47 -12.83
CA GLY A 25 -10.84 -5.97 -11.92
C GLY A 25 -11.26 -6.96 -10.83
N GLU A 26 -12.55 -7.28 -10.68
CA GLU A 26 -13.03 -8.12 -9.56
C GLU A 26 -13.29 -9.59 -9.93
N PHE A 27 -13.57 -9.89 -11.19
CA PHE A 27 -14.13 -11.18 -11.59
C PHE A 27 -13.12 -12.33 -11.66
N GLU A 28 -11.83 -12.04 -11.56
CA GLU A 28 -10.74 -12.97 -11.85
C GLU A 28 -9.61 -12.92 -10.81
N ARG A 29 -9.96 -12.75 -9.53
CA ARG A 29 -8.98 -12.75 -8.44
C ARG A 29 -8.35 -14.13 -8.23
N ILE A 30 -7.08 -14.12 -7.84
CA ILE A 30 -6.34 -15.28 -7.32
C ILE A 30 -6.14 -15.04 -5.82
N ALA A 31 -6.36 -16.07 -5.00
CA ALA A 31 -6.17 -15.98 -3.56
C ALA A 31 -4.69 -15.83 -3.22
N GLN A 32 -4.37 -14.97 -2.24
CA GLN A 32 -3.02 -14.91 -1.70
C GLN A 32 -2.64 -16.27 -1.07
N PRO A 33 -1.36 -16.69 -1.15
CA PRO A 33 -0.93 -17.93 -0.54
C PRO A 33 -1.16 -17.92 0.97
N ALA A 34 -1.42 -19.09 1.56
CA ALA A 34 -1.56 -19.24 3.00
C ALA A 34 -0.37 -18.63 3.77
N ARG A 35 -0.64 -17.88 4.84
CA ARG A 35 0.39 -17.16 5.62
C ARG A 35 0.67 -17.84 6.95
N PHE A 36 1.90 -17.74 7.46
CA PHE A 36 2.24 -18.31 8.77
C PHE A 36 1.40 -17.68 9.89
N ALA A 37 1.06 -16.40 9.77
CA ALA A 37 0.13 -15.73 10.68
C ALA A 37 -1.22 -16.46 10.80
N LEU A 38 -1.77 -16.99 9.69
CA LEU A 38 -3.00 -17.78 9.68
C LEU A 38 -2.81 -19.11 10.42
N VAL A 39 -1.66 -19.77 10.22
CA VAL A 39 -1.30 -21.03 10.90
C VAL A 39 -1.25 -20.83 12.40
N ARG A 40 -0.51 -19.82 12.86
CA ARG A 40 -0.40 -19.47 14.29
C ARG A 40 -1.74 -19.13 14.91
N GLU A 41 -2.56 -18.39 14.20
CA GLU A 41 -3.89 -18.08 14.70
C GLU A 41 -4.78 -19.32 14.78
N THR A 42 -4.71 -20.23 13.80
CA THR A 42 -5.47 -21.49 13.84
C THR A 42 -5.09 -22.34 15.04
N ALA A 43 -3.81 -22.36 15.41
CA ALA A 43 -3.33 -23.05 16.60
C ALA A 43 -3.95 -22.49 17.89
N GLN A 44 -4.06 -21.16 18.00
CA GLN A 44 -4.67 -20.52 19.17
C GLN A 44 -6.14 -20.90 19.37
N TRP A 45 -6.86 -21.22 18.29
CA TRP A 45 -8.25 -21.67 18.37
C TRP A 45 -8.37 -23.14 18.75
N THR A 46 -7.35 -23.95 18.52
CA THR A 46 -7.47 -25.41 18.62
C THR A 46 -7.22 -25.90 20.04
N PRO A 47 -8.22 -26.49 20.73
CA PRO A 47 -8.01 -27.11 22.03
C PRO A 47 -6.94 -28.20 21.96
N GLY A 48 -6.05 -28.20 22.95
CA GLY A 48 -4.99 -29.21 23.04
C GLY A 48 -3.87 -29.05 22.01
N PHE A 49 -3.78 -27.91 21.32
CA PHE A 49 -2.60 -27.60 20.52
C PHE A 49 -1.34 -27.60 21.39
N ASP A 50 -0.34 -28.39 21.01
CA ASP A 50 0.92 -28.53 21.74
C ASP A 50 2.01 -27.67 21.07
N PRO A 51 2.60 -26.68 21.77
CA PRO A 51 3.67 -25.85 21.21
C PRO A 51 4.91 -26.61 20.72
N SER A 52 5.12 -27.86 21.15
CA SER A 52 6.19 -28.72 20.63
C SER A 52 6.01 -29.08 19.14
N TRP A 53 4.84 -28.83 18.55
CA TRP A 53 4.56 -29.03 17.12
C TRP A 53 5.14 -27.92 16.25
N TRP A 54 5.45 -26.75 16.82
CA TRP A 54 5.90 -25.58 16.06
C TRP A 54 7.13 -25.82 15.17
N PRO A 55 8.20 -26.51 15.61
CA PRO A 55 9.35 -26.79 14.75
C PRO A 55 8.98 -27.52 13.46
N ALA A 56 8.16 -28.57 13.54
CA ALA A 56 7.72 -29.34 12.38
C ALA A 56 6.84 -28.49 11.42
N ILE A 57 5.97 -27.65 11.99
CA ILE A 57 5.12 -26.72 11.22
C ILE A 57 5.98 -25.65 10.53
N ASP A 58 6.98 -25.08 11.22
CA ASP A 58 7.87 -24.06 10.65
C ASP A 58 8.71 -24.61 9.49
N ASP A 59 9.20 -25.84 9.62
CA ASP A 59 9.94 -26.54 8.57
C ASP A 59 9.07 -26.81 7.33
N ALA A 60 7.84 -27.30 7.54
CA ALA A 60 6.88 -27.50 6.46
C ALA A 60 6.50 -26.18 5.78
N TYR A 61 6.32 -25.11 6.56
CA TYR A 61 5.98 -23.79 6.04
C TYR A 61 7.14 -23.16 5.26
N ALA A 62 8.39 -23.33 5.70
CA ALA A 62 9.56 -22.79 4.99
C ALA A 62 9.67 -23.34 3.56
N GLN A 63 9.38 -24.64 3.37
CA GLN A 63 9.33 -25.24 2.04
C GLN A 63 8.16 -24.68 1.21
N PHE A 64 6.99 -24.59 1.81
CA PHE A 64 5.80 -24.01 1.16
C PHE A 64 6.01 -22.55 0.74
N ASP A 65 6.61 -21.72 1.61
CA ASP A 65 6.93 -20.31 1.35
C ASP A 65 7.85 -20.19 0.12
N ALA A 66 8.87 -21.05 -0.01
CA ALA A 66 9.73 -21.06 -1.19
C ALA A 66 8.95 -21.42 -2.49
N ASP A 67 8.05 -22.40 -2.42
CA ASP A 67 7.21 -22.80 -3.56
C ASP A 67 6.18 -21.74 -3.93
N ALA A 68 5.53 -21.12 -2.94
CA ALA A 68 4.58 -20.03 -3.12
C ALA A 68 5.26 -18.80 -3.75
N GLU A 69 6.42 -18.38 -3.23
CA GLU A 69 7.20 -17.26 -3.80
C GLU A 69 7.52 -17.50 -5.27
N ARG A 70 7.97 -18.72 -5.62
CA ARG A 70 8.27 -19.10 -7.00
C ARG A 70 7.03 -18.97 -7.89
N ILE A 71 5.88 -19.48 -7.46
CA ILE A 71 4.63 -19.41 -8.24
C ILE A 71 4.18 -17.95 -8.41
N VAL A 72 4.18 -17.17 -7.32
CA VAL A 72 3.79 -15.74 -7.34
C VAL A 72 4.69 -14.97 -8.30
N ARG A 73 6.00 -15.09 -8.14
CA ARG A 73 7.00 -14.35 -8.93
C ARG A 73 6.97 -14.71 -10.41
N THR A 74 6.95 -16.00 -10.74
CA THR A 74 7.13 -16.45 -12.13
C THR A 74 5.85 -16.47 -12.95
N ARG A 75 4.69 -16.60 -12.30
CA ARG A 75 3.41 -16.76 -12.99
C ARG A 75 2.39 -15.70 -12.65
N TRP A 76 2.10 -15.52 -11.36
CA TRP A 76 1.04 -14.59 -10.98
C TRP A 76 1.41 -13.15 -11.31
N SER A 77 2.61 -12.69 -10.96
CA SER A 77 3.06 -11.34 -11.32
C SER A 77 3.05 -11.08 -12.82
N ALA A 78 3.43 -12.09 -13.63
CA ALA A 78 3.38 -11.97 -15.09
C ALA A 78 1.93 -11.78 -15.59
N LEU A 79 1.00 -12.61 -15.12
CA LEU A 79 -0.43 -12.50 -15.47
C LEU A 79 -1.03 -11.17 -15.00
N ALA A 80 -0.72 -10.72 -13.79
CA ALA A 80 -1.18 -9.43 -13.25
C ALA A 80 -0.73 -8.26 -14.13
N LEU A 81 0.53 -8.25 -14.56
CA LEU A 81 1.07 -7.22 -15.45
C LEU A 81 0.39 -7.20 -16.82
N GLU A 82 0.08 -8.38 -17.37
CA GLU A 82 -0.65 -8.55 -18.64
C GLU A 82 -2.10 -8.05 -18.53
N ALA A 83 -2.84 -8.50 -17.50
CA ALA A 83 -4.21 -8.07 -17.23
C ALA A 83 -4.30 -6.56 -17.04
N ALA A 84 -3.39 -6.00 -16.23
CA ALA A 84 -3.31 -4.56 -16.00
C ALA A 84 -2.97 -3.77 -17.28
N ALA A 85 -2.31 -4.37 -18.28
CA ALA A 85 -2.03 -3.75 -19.56
C ALA A 85 -3.29 -3.67 -20.43
N ALA A 86 -4.07 -4.76 -20.45
CA ALA A 86 -5.28 -4.80 -21.23
C ALA A 86 -6.39 -3.89 -20.67
N ASP A 87 -6.47 -3.74 -19.34
CA ASP A 87 -7.40 -2.79 -18.70
C ASP A 87 -7.21 -1.35 -19.20
N GLN A 88 -5.97 -0.96 -19.53
CA GLN A 88 -5.63 0.37 -20.05
C GLN A 88 -5.99 0.57 -21.53
N ALA A 89 -6.23 -0.50 -22.31
CA ALA A 89 -6.33 -0.46 -23.77
C ALA A 89 -7.71 -0.05 -24.33
N ALA A 90 -8.65 0.39 -23.49
CA ALA A 90 -9.96 0.90 -23.90
C ALA A 90 -10.81 -0.06 -24.80
N ASN A 91 -10.90 -1.35 -24.45
CA ASN A 91 -12.00 -2.31 -24.70
C ASN A 91 -11.90 -3.46 -23.66
N PRO A 92 -12.95 -4.28 -23.40
CA PRO A 92 -12.76 -5.58 -22.75
C PRO A 92 -11.91 -6.50 -23.65
N PRO A 93 -11.23 -7.52 -23.09
CA PRO A 93 -10.47 -8.49 -23.90
C PRO A 93 -11.36 -9.21 -24.91
N GLU A 94 -10.78 -9.58 -26.06
CA GLU A 94 -11.42 -10.50 -27.00
C GLU A 94 -11.74 -11.83 -26.30
N PRO A 95 -12.83 -12.54 -26.68
CA PRO A 95 -13.26 -13.76 -26.01
C PRO A 95 -12.17 -14.84 -25.91
N GLU A 96 -11.35 -15.00 -26.95
CA GLU A 96 -10.22 -15.95 -26.95
C GLU A 96 -9.15 -15.57 -25.91
N ALA A 97 -8.84 -14.28 -25.77
CA ALA A 97 -7.90 -13.77 -24.78
C ALA A 97 -8.45 -13.92 -23.35
N ALA A 98 -9.75 -13.60 -23.14
CA ALA A 98 -10.42 -13.83 -21.87
C ALA A 98 -10.43 -15.33 -21.48
N GLY A 99 -10.66 -16.21 -22.46
CA GLY A 99 -10.56 -17.67 -22.29
C GLY A 99 -9.14 -18.14 -21.95
N ALA A 100 -8.11 -17.58 -22.59
CA ALA A 100 -6.70 -17.88 -22.31
C ALA A 100 -6.30 -17.43 -20.90
N TRP A 101 -6.66 -16.20 -20.50
CA TRP A 101 -6.41 -15.69 -19.16
C TRP A 101 -7.08 -16.53 -18.08
N ARG A 102 -8.32 -17.00 -18.31
CA ARG A 102 -8.97 -17.97 -17.43
C ARG A 102 -8.13 -19.23 -17.25
N GLY A 103 -7.64 -19.78 -18.35
CA GLY A 103 -6.82 -21.00 -18.34
C GLY A 103 -5.56 -20.79 -17.50
N GLN A 104 -4.88 -19.67 -17.69
CA GLN A 104 -3.69 -19.32 -16.92
C GLN A 104 -4.00 -19.08 -15.44
N ARG A 105 -5.06 -18.32 -15.13
CA ARG A 105 -5.52 -18.07 -13.76
C ARG A 105 -5.82 -19.37 -13.02
N ARG A 106 -6.61 -20.26 -13.63
CA ARG A 106 -6.95 -21.56 -13.05
C ARG A 106 -5.72 -22.43 -12.82
N ALA A 107 -4.75 -22.39 -13.73
CA ALA A 107 -3.50 -23.11 -13.55
C ALA A 107 -2.71 -22.56 -12.35
N ILE A 108 -2.60 -21.23 -12.22
CA ILE A 108 -1.92 -20.60 -11.09
C ILE A 108 -2.62 -20.91 -9.77
N ASP A 109 -3.95 -20.78 -9.73
CA ASP A 109 -4.74 -21.09 -8.53
C ASP A 109 -4.64 -22.58 -8.16
N ALA A 110 -4.64 -23.48 -9.14
CA ALA A 110 -4.46 -24.92 -8.93
C ALA A 110 -3.05 -25.27 -8.42
N GLU A 111 -2.02 -24.59 -8.91
CA GLU A 111 -0.63 -24.75 -8.45
C GLU A 111 -0.44 -24.26 -7.02
N LEU A 112 -0.99 -23.10 -6.67
CA LEU A 112 -1.00 -22.61 -5.29
C LEU A 112 -1.78 -23.56 -4.38
N ALA A 113 -2.95 -24.02 -4.81
CA ALA A 113 -3.74 -24.99 -4.06
C ALA A 113 -3.02 -26.34 -3.89
N ALA A 114 -2.21 -26.75 -4.87
CA ALA A 114 -1.39 -27.96 -4.75
C ALA A 114 -0.27 -27.78 -3.73
N ALA A 115 0.44 -26.64 -3.76
CA ALA A 115 1.46 -26.32 -2.77
C ALA A 115 0.87 -26.26 -1.35
N GLU A 116 -0.33 -25.70 -1.17
CA GLU A 116 -1.03 -25.69 0.11
C GLU A 116 -1.45 -27.09 0.59
N ARG A 117 -1.93 -27.95 -0.32
CA ARG A 117 -2.24 -29.35 0.04
C ARG A 117 -0.99 -30.11 0.44
N ASP A 118 0.13 -29.90 -0.26
CA ASP A 118 1.41 -30.52 0.07
C ASP A 118 1.94 -30.01 1.42
N PHE A 119 1.74 -28.73 1.73
CA PHE A 119 2.03 -28.15 3.04
C PHE A 119 1.24 -28.84 4.15
N ILE A 120 -0.09 -28.97 3.98
CA ILE A 120 -0.96 -29.67 4.94
C ILE A 120 -0.55 -31.14 5.09
N ALA A 121 -0.28 -31.84 3.99
CA ALA A 121 0.14 -33.25 4.03
C ALA A 121 1.48 -33.46 4.76
N ARG A 122 2.42 -32.50 4.65
CA ARG A 122 3.69 -32.54 5.40
C ARG A 122 3.48 -32.35 6.90
N ILE A 123 2.58 -31.45 7.29
CA ILE A 123 2.20 -31.27 8.69
C ILE A 123 1.55 -32.55 9.22
N ASP A 124 0.58 -33.10 8.49
CA ASP A 124 -0.13 -34.33 8.84
C ASP A 124 0.82 -35.53 9.04
N ALA A 125 1.80 -35.68 8.15
CA ALA A 125 2.80 -36.74 8.28
C ALA A 125 3.78 -36.54 9.46
N ALA A 126 3.99 -35.31 9.90
CA ALA A 126 4.99 -34.97 10.93
C ALA A 126 4.40 -34.88 12.35
N LEU A 127 3.10 -34.60 12.47
CA LEU A 127 2.43 -34.38 13.75
C LEU A 127 1.73 -35.65 14.25
N PRO A 128 1.50 -35.77 15.58
CA PRO A 128 0.73 -36.88 16.14
C PRO A 128 -0.77 -36.75 15.80
N ALA A 129 -1.52 -37.87 15.89
CA ALA A 129 -2.97 -37.90 15.64
C ALA A 129 -3.79 -36.95 16.53
N SER A 130 -3.25 -36.51 17.68
CA SER A 130 -3.88 -35.45 18.49
C SER A 130 -3.95 -34.09 17.77
N ALA A 131 -3.18 -33.90 16.69
CA ALA A 131 -3.19 -32.68 15.87
C ALA A 131 -4.25 -32.69 14.76
N ASP A 132 -4.98 -33.79 14.55
CA ASP A 132 -5.93 -33.96 13.43
C ASP A 132 -6.94 -32.81 13.33
N ARG A 133 -7.45 -32.32 14.48
CA ARG A 133 -8.39 -31.19 14.50
C ARG A 133 -7.74 -29.87 14.06
N PHE A 134 -6.51 -29.61 14.49
CA PHE A 134 -5.77 -28.42 14.06
C PHE A 134 -5.54 -28.47 12.54
N ILE A 135 -5.14 -29.63 12.03
CA ILE A 135 -4.89 -29.86 10.59
C ILE A 135 -6.18 -29.69 9.80
N ALA A 136 -7.28 -30.30 10.24
CA ALA A 136 -8.59 -30.19 9.60
C ALA A 136 -9.11 -28.74 9.57
N LEU A 137 -8.98 -28.02 10.69
CA LEU A 137 -9.37 -26.61 10.76
C LEU A 137 -8.50 -25.74 9.85
N LEU A 138 -7.18 -25.93 9.85
CA LEU A 138 -6.27 -25.18 9.00
C LEU A 138 -6.58 -25.41 7.52
N ALA A 139 -6.79 -26.67 7.12
CA ALA A 139 -7.15 -27.03 5.76
C ALA A 139 -8.48 -26.38 5.34
N ALA A 140 -9.51 -26.42 6.19
CA ALA A 140 -10.81 -25.83 5.90
C ALA A 140 -10.72 -24.30 5.75
N ARG A 141 -9.93 -23.61 6.59
CA ARG A 141 -9.72 -22.16 6.50
C ARG A 141 -8.99 -21.77 5.22
N ILE A 142 -7.91 -22.46 4.86
CA ILE A 142 -7.15 -22.22 3.61
C ILE A 142 -8.07 -22.47 2.40
N GLU A 143 -8.82 -23.56 2.41
CA GLU A 143 -9.75 -23.89 1.34
C GLU A 143 -10.84 -22.81 1.15
N CYS A 144 -11.39 -22.31 2.25
CA CYS A 144 -12.40 -21.25 2.25
C CYS A 144 -11.86 -19.94 1.69
N ALA A 145 -10.69 -19.47 2.16
CA ALA A 145 -10.06 -18.26 1.65
C ALA A 145 -9.79 -18.36 0.13
N ARG A 146 -9.29 -19.51 -0.33
CA ARG A 146 -9.07 -19.75 -1.76
C ARG A 146 -10.36 -19.72 -2.57
N ALA A 147 -11.38 -20.44 -2.12
CA ALA A 147 -12.68 -20.50 -2.78
C ALA A 147 -13.40 -19.15 -2.86
N ALA A 148 -13.15 -18.27 -1.90
CA ALA A 148 -13.86 -17.01 -1.75
C ALA A 148 -13.06 -15.76 -2.18
N ALA A 149 -11.89 -15.97 -2.79
CA ALA A 149 -10.97 -14.92 -3.21
C ALA A 149 -11.58 -13.83 -4.11
N VAL A 150 -12.65 -14.14 -4.85
CA VAL A 150 -13.37 -13.16 -5.68
C VAL A 150 -14.07 -12.08 -4.83
N TRP A 151 -14.47 -12.42 -3.61
CA TRP A 151 -15.12 -11.49 -2.68
C TRP A 151 -14.17 -10.95 -1.61
N GLU A 152 -13.10 -11.68 -1.31
CA GLU A 152 -12.05 -11.20 -0.41
C GLU A 152 -11.24 -10.10 -1.08
N GLN A 153 -11.04 -9.00 -0.36
CA GLN A 153 -9.99 -8.04 -0.67
C GLN A 153 -8.77 -8.42 0.15
N PRO A 154 -7.54 -8.19 -0.33
CA PRO A 154 -6.35 -8.40 0.47
C PRO A 154 -6.47 -7.54 1.73
N ALA A 155 -6.18 -8.17 2.87
CA ALA A 155 -6.47 -7.71 4.22
C ALA A 155 -7.92 -7.77 4.69
N ARG A 156 -8.96 -7.85 3.84
CA ARG A 156 -10.36 -8.01 4.26
C ARG A 156 -10.81 -9.47 4.10
N PRO A 157 -10.48 -10.37 5.06
CA PRO A 157 -11.04 -11.71 5.02
C PRO A 157 -12.56 -11.62 5.08
N LEU A 158 -13.24 -12.60 4.49
CA LEU A 158 -14.67 -12.73 4.73
C LEU A 158 -14.95 -12.94 6.22
N PRO A 159 -16.13 -12.52 6.72
CA PRO A 159 -16.52 -12.76 8.11
C PRO A 159 -16.85 -14.24 8.34
N GLY A 160 -15.81 -15.08 8.41
CA GLY A 160 -15.92 -16.49 8.79
C GLY A 160 -16.17 -16.68 10.30
N PRO A 161 -16.53 -17.90 10.74
CA PRO A 161 -16.84 -18.17 12.14
C PRO A 161 -15.77 -17.69 13.13
N LEU A 162 -14.50 -18.08 12.92
CA LEU A 162 -13.43 -17.68 13.84
C LEU A 162 -13.00 -16.23 13.62
N GLU A 163 -13.12 -15.69 12.39
CA GLU A 163 -12.91 -14.27 12.11
C GLU A 163 -13.87 -13.40 12.94
N VAL A 164 -15.14 -13.78 13.01
CA VAL A 164 -16.15 -13.06 13.77
C VAL A 164 -15.97 -13.27 15.27
N LEU A 165 -15.76 -14.52 15.70
CA LEU A 165 -15.60 -14.86 17.12
C LEU A 165 -14.37 -14.19 17.75
N SER A 166 -13.28 -14.04 16.99
CA SER A 166 -12.06 -13.34 17.41
C SER A 166 -12.24 -11.90 17.88
N ARG A 167 -13.41 -11.30 17.61
CA ARG A 167 -13.75 -9.90 17.93
C ARG A 167 -14.75 -9.77 19.09
N VAL A 168 -15.28 -10.88 19.59
CA VAL A 168 -16.20 -10.88 20.73
C VAL A 168 -15.41 -10.75 22.05
N GLY A 169 -14.22 -11.34 22.10
CA GLY A 169 -13.42 -11.39 23.31
C GLY A 169 -12.26 -12.38 23.21
N VAL A 170 -11.43 -12.42 24.25
CA VAL A 170 -10.54 -13.55 24.51
C VAL A 170 -11.37 -14.78 24.88
N HIS A 171 -11.64 -15.64 23.90
CA HIS A 171 -12.37 -16.89 24.07
C HIS A 171 -11.51 -18.05 23.56
N ALA A 172 -11.43 -19.14 24.33
CA ALA A 172 -10.90 -20.40 23.84
C ALA A 172 -12.10 -21.19 23.31
N ALA A 173 -12.12 -21.44 22.00
CA ALA A 173 -13.15 -22.27 21.39
C ALA A 173 -13.09 -23.68 22.00
N GLY A 174 -14.24 -24.29 22.27
CA GLY A 174 -14.31 -25.70 22.65
C GLY A 174 -14.30 -26.61 21.43
N ASP A 175 -14.33 -27.92 21.69
CA ASP A 175 -14.34 -28.95 20.63
C ASP A 175 -15.53 -28.79 19.68
N ALA A 176 -16.71 -28.52 20.20
CA ALA A 176 -17.93 -28.37 19.41
C ALA A 176 -17.88 -27.13 18.49
N GLU A 177 -17.30 -26.04 18.97
CA GLU A 177 -17.06 -24.84 18.17
C GLU A 177 -16.07 -25.12 17.04
N ILE A 178 -14.99 -25.87 17.28
CA ILE A 178 -14.03 -26.20 16.22
C ILE A 178 -14.66 -27.09 15.14
N ASP A 179 -15.38 -28.14 15.51
CA ASP A 179 -16.06 -29.01 14.55
C ASP A 179 -17.09 -28.22 13.71
N ALA A 180 -17.86 -27.33 14.36
CA ALA A 180 -18.81 -26.46 13.68
C ALA A 180 -18.12 -25.43 12.75
N ALA A 181 -16.95 -24.92 13.14
CA ALA A 181 -16.15 -24.02 12.30
C ALA A 181 -15.65 -24.74 11.04
N ILE A 182 -15.10 -25.95 11.17
CA ILE A 182 -14.67 -26.80 10.05
C ILE A 182 -15.82 -26.99 9.06
N ASP A 183 -17.00 -27.39 9.56
CA ASP A 183 -18.19 -27.60 8.74
C ASP A 183 -18.66 -26.31 8.05
N ALA A 184 -18.64 -25.18 8.76
CA ALA A 184 -19.00 -23.89 8.21
C ALA A 184 -18.05 -23.45 7.09
N TYR A 185 -16.73 -23.49 7.31
CA TYR A 185 -15.75 -23.16 6.26
C TYR A 185 -15.87 -24.09 5.06
N GLY A 186 -16.05 -25.40 5.27
CA GLY A 186 -16.25 -26.36 4.18
C GLY A 186 -17.52 -26.11 3.37
N ARG A 187 -18.63 -25.72 4.00
CA ARG A 187 -19.86 -25.30 3.30
C ARG A 187 -19.65 -24.03 2.50
N ILE A 188 -19.03 -23.02 3.11
CA ILE A 188 -18.72 -21.73 2.46
C ILE A 188 -17.84 -21.97 1.23
N ALA A 189 -16.78 -22.76 1.36
CA ALA A 189 -15.84 -23.04 0.27
C ALA A 189 -16.52 -23.70 -0.94
N ARG A 190 -17.35 -24.73 -0.72
CA ARG A 190 -18.05 -25.44 -1.81
C ARG A 190 -18.95 -24.49 -2.61
N GLU A 191 -19.72 -23.68 -1.91
CA GLU A 191 -20.69 -22.79 -2.55
C GLU A 191 -20.00 -21.56 -3.18
N ALA A 192 -18.98 -21.00 -2.54
CA ALA A 192 -18.19 -19.90 -3.09
C ALA A 192 -17.53 -20.29 -4.43
N ARG A 193 -17.05 -21.53 -4.59
CA ARG A 193 -16.56 -22.05 -5.89
C ARG A 193 -17.66 -22.06 -6.95
N ARG A 194 -18.84 -22.57 -6.60
CA ARG A 194 -20.01 -22.62 -7.50
C ARG A 194 -20.43 -21.21 -7.96
N LEU A 195 -20.51 -20.27 -7.02
CA LEU A 195 -20.87 -18.87 -7.27
C LEU A 195 -19.80 -18.15 -8.11
N THR A 196 -18.51 -18.43 -7.87
CA THR A 196 -17.39 -17.90 -8.67
C THR A 196 -17.48 -18.36 -10.12
N GLU A 197 -17.79 -19.64 -10.33
CA GLU A 197 -17.95 -20.19 -11.67
C GLU A 197 -19.13 -19.56 -12.43
N SER A 198 -20.24 -19.30 -11.73
CA SER A 198 -21.41 -18.60 -12.29
C SER A 198 -21.06 -17.17 -12.73
N ARG A 199 -20.41 -16.40 -11.85
CA ARG A 199 -19.92 -15.04 -12.17
C ARG A 199 -19.06 -15.01 -13.41
N PHE A 200 -18.11 -15.94 -13.47
CA PHE A 200 -17.16 -16.03 -14.57
C PHE A 200 -17.85 -16.40 -15.90
N THR A 201 -18.78 -17.34 -15.86
CA THR A 201 -19.55 -17.74 -17.05
C THR A 201 -20.36 -16.56 -17.61
N ALA A 202 -20.98 -15.76 -16.74
CA ALA A 202 -21.69 -14.55 -17.15
C ALA A 202 -20.76 -13.48 -17.73
N TYR A 203 -19.53 -13.34 -17.19
CA TYR A 203 -18.52 -12.42 -17.72
C TYR A 203 -18.07 -12.81 -19.14
N ILE A 204 -17.74 -14.09 -19.38
CA ILE A 204 -17.35 -14.54 -20.73
C ILE A 204 -18.48 -14.34 -21.73
N ALA A 205 -19.70 -14.72 -21.38
CA ALA A 205 -20.84 -14.54 -22.26
C ALA A 205 -21.09 -13.06 -22.58
N TRP A 206 -20.83 -12.16 -21.63
CA TRP A 206 -20.83 -10.71 -21.88
C TRP A 206 -19.70 -10.27 -22.82
N THR A 207 -18.47 -10.78 -22.67
CA THR A 207 -17.36 -10.45 -23.58
C THR A 207 -17.59 -10.93 -25.01
N GLU A 208 -18.21 -12.10 -25.19
CA GLU A 208 -18.59 -12.66 -26.50
C GLU A 208 -19.58 -11.74 -27.24
N ASP A 209 -20.59 -11.23 -26.53
CA ASP A 209 -21.60 -10.35 -27.10
C ASP A 209 -21.12 -8.90 -27.26
N PHE A 210 -20.15 -8.47 -26.44
CA PHE A 210 -19.70 -7.07 -26.36
C PHE A 210 -19.20 -6.54 -27.71
N GLY A 211 -18.36 -7.31 -28.42
CA GLY A 211 -17.78 -6.90 -29.69
C GLY A 211 -18.85 -6.59 -30.74
N GLY A 212 -19.85 -7.47 -30.85
CA GLY A 212 -20.97 -7.30 -31.78
C GLY A 212 -21.88 -6.12 -31.40
N LEU A 213 -22.24 -5.99 -30.12
CA LEU A 213 -23.11 -4.92 -29.63
C LEU A 213 -22.44 -3.55 -29.72
N SER A 214 -21.15 -3.46 -29.37
CA SER A 214 -20.38 -2.21 -29.48
C SER A 214 -20.23 -1.79 -30.94
N ALA A 215 -19.94 -2.72 -31.85
CA ALA A 215 -19.85 -2.42 -33.28
C ALA A 215 -21.20 -1.98 -33.87
N ALA A 216 -22.31 -2.61 -33.46
CA ALA A 216 -23.65 -2.22 -33.88
C ALA A 216 -24.01 -0.80 -33.42
N LEU A 217 -23.70 -0.44 -32.17
CA LEU A 217 -23.90 0.90 -31.63
C LEU A 217 -23.05 1.96 -32.35
N ASP A 218 -21.78 1.68 -32.60
CA ASP A 218 -20.88 2.57 -33.35
C ASP A 218 -21.39 2.78 -34.80
N GLN A 219 -21.84 1.71 -35.47
CA GLN A 219 -22.45 1.80 -36.80
C GLN A 219 -23.75 2.61 -36.79
N ALA A 220 -24.61 2.43 -35.79
CA ALA A 220 -25.84 3.19 -35.64
C ALA A 220 -25.56 4.69 -35.48
N ARG A 221 -24.58 5.06 -34.63
CA ARG A 221 -24.15 6.46 -34.43
C ARG A 221 -23.57 7.09 -35.69
N GLN A 222 -22.77 6.34 -36.45
CA GLN A 222 -22.19 6.80 -37.71
C GLN A 222 -23.29 7.07 -38.76
N ARG A 223 -24.25 6.16 -38.89
CA ARG A 223 -25.39 6.34 -39.81
C ARG A 223 -26.28 7.51 -39.39
N ALA A 224 -26.61 7.63 -38.11
CA ALA A 224 -27.39 8.77 -37.60
C ALA A 224 -26.70 10.11 -37.89
N ARG A 225 -25.38 10.20 -37.70
CA ARG A 225 -24.59 11.40 -38.06
C ARG A 225 -24.65 11.70 -39.55
N ALA A 226 -24.54 10.68 -40.40
CA ALA A 226 -24.60 10.85 -41.85
C ALA A 226 -25.99 11.30 -42.33
N GLU A 227 -27.06 10.80 -41.70
CA GLU A 227 -28.45 11.07 -42.10
C GLU A 227 -28.99 12.40 -41.54
N THR A 228 -28.65 12.74 -40.30
CA THR A 228 -29.30 13.85 -39.55
C THR A 228 -28.34 14.93 -39.05
N GLY A 229 -27.03 14.73 -39.22
CA GLY A 229 -25.98 15.59 -38.66
C GLY A 229 -25.77 15.43 -37.14
N LYS A 230 -26.54 14.56 -36.47
CA LYS A 230 -26.46 14.31 -35.02
C LYS A 230 -26.15 12.83 -34.71
N PRO A 231 -25.44 12.50 -33.61
CA PRO A 231 -25.14 11.12 -33.21
C PRO A 231 -26.30 10.37 -32.53
N GLU A 232 -27.52 10.86 -32.66
CA GLU A 232 -28.69 10.44 -31.88
C GLU A 232 -29.84 10.08 -32.83
N GLY A 233 -30.68 9.13 -32.44
CA GLY A 233 -31.85 8.71 -33.20
C GLY A 233 -32.37 7.34 -32.77
N PRO A 234 -33.56 6.91 -33.26
CA PRO A 234 -34.23 5.69 -32.77
C PRO A 234 -33.38 4.42 -32.87
N ARG A 235 -32.58 4.28 -33.94
CA ARG A 235 -31.66 3.14 -34.12
C ARG A 235 -30.47 3.16 -33.18
N VAL A 236 -30.05 4.35 -32.73
CA VAL A 236 -28.98 4.51 -31.73
C VAL A 236 -29.54 4.13 -30.35
N GLU A 237 -30.78 4.53 -30.06
CA GLU A 237 -31.50 4.15 -28.83
C GLU A 237 -31.68 2.62 -28.75
N GLU A 238 -32.19 1.97 -29.80
CA GLU A 238 -32.33 0.50 -29.85
C GLU A 238 -30.99 -0.24 -29.64
N ALA A 239 -29.91 0.22 -30.29
CA ALA A 239 -28.58 -0.38 -30.13
C ALA A 239 -27.98 -0.13 -28.74
N GLN A 240 -28.26 1.04 -28.14
CA GLN A 240 -27.85 1.40 -26.79
C GLN A 240 -28.60 0.55 -25.76
N GLU A 241 -29.91 0.37 -25.92
CA GLU A 241 -30.75 -0.48 -25.06
C GLU A 241 -30.26 -1.94 -25.08
N ALA A 242 -29.94 -2.49 -26.26
CA ALA A 242 -29.39 -3.85 -26.36
C ALA A 242 -28.03 -4.00 -25.65
N PHE A 243 -27.15 -3.00 -25.80
CA PHE A 243 -25.85 -2.97 -25.13
C PHE A 243 -26.01 -2.85 -23.60
N GLU A 244 -26.90 -1.99 -23.14
CA GLU A 244 -27.19 -1.79 -21.72
C GLU A 244 -27.85 -3.02 -21.10
N ALA A 245 -28.83 -3.63 -21.76
CA ALA A 245 -29.50 -4.84 -21.30
C ALA A 245 -28.51 -5.98 -21.06
N ARG A 246 -27.54 -6.17 -21.97
CA ARG A 246 -26.52 -7.21 -21.82
C ARG A 246 -25.56 -6.92 -20.67
N THR A 247 -25.16 -5.66 -20.51
CA THR A 247 -24.32 -5.22 -19.39
C THR A 247 -25.05 -5.36 -18.05
N GLN A 248 -26.34 -5.01 -17.99
CA GLN A 248 -27.20 -5.20 -16.83
C GLN A 248 -27.36 -6.67 -16.45
N ALA A 249 -27.47 -7.58 -17.42
CA ALA A 249 -27.55 -9.01 -17.16
C ALA A 249 -26.29 -9.55 -16.43
N MET A 250 -25.09 -9.14 -16.87
CA MET A 250 -23.84 -9.48 -16.18
C MET A 250 -23.79 -8.91 -14.76
N ARG A 251 -24.18 -7.64 -14.58
CA ARG A 251 -24.28 -7.00 -13.26
C ARG A 251 -25.31 -7.68 -12.34
N ALA A 252 -26.43 -8.15 -12.90
CA ALA A 252 -27.45 -8.86 -12.14
C ALA A 252 -26.92 -10.18 -11.57
N VAL A 253 -26.19 -10.97 -12.37
CA VAL A 253 -25.53 -12.21 -11.88
C VAL A 253 -24.51 -11.88 -10.79
N ARG A 254 -23.74 -10.79 -10.93
CA ARG A 254 -22.81 -10.35 -9.89
C ARG A 254 -23.53 -10.03 -8.58
N ALA A 255 -24.63 -9.28 -8.64
CA ALA A 255 -25.43 -8.92 -7.46
C ALA A 255 -26.05 -10.16 -6.81
N GLU A 256 -26.65 -11.06 -7.61
CA GLU A 256 -27.26 -12.31 -7.13
C GLU A 256 -26.26 -13.21 -6.43
N THR A 257 -25.06 -13.37 -7.01
CA THR A 257 -24.00 -14.21 -6.43
C THR A 257 -23.38 -13.59 -5.18
N THR A 258 -23.25 -12.25 -5.09
CA THR A 258 -22.89 -11.56 -3.83
C THR A 258 -23.93 -11.84 -2.76
N GLU A 259 -25.20 -11.66 -3.08
CA GLU A 259 -26.30 -11.84 -2.13
C GLU A 259 -26.41 -13.31 -1.67
N SER A 260 -26.23 -14.25 -2.59
CA SER A 260 -26.19 -15.69 -2.28
C SER A 260 -25.07 -16.02 -1.29
N LEU A 261 -23.86 -15.48 -1.50
CA LEU A 261 -22.75 -15.66 -0.56
C LEU A 261 -23.05 -15.01 0.80
N ARG A 262 -23.63 -13.80 0.82
CA ARG A 262 -24.00 -13.10 2.05
C ARG A 262 -24.99 -13.92 2.88
N LEU A 263 -26.03 -14.46 2.24
CA LEU A 263 -27.02 -15.34 2.89
C LEU A 263 -26.40 -16.65 3.38
N LEU A 264 -25.45 -17.21 2.64
CA LEU A 264 -24.70 -18.40 3.07
C LEU A 264 -23.86 -18.10 4.31
N LEU A 265 -23.15 -16.97 4.34
CA LEU A 265 -22.34 -16.55 5.50
C LEU A 265 -23.22 -16.36 6.74
N LEU A 266 -24.41 -15.76 6.59
CA LEU A 266 -25.41 -15.68 7.65
C LEU A 266 -25.83 -17.06 8.14
N ALA A 267 -26.23 -17.97 7.24
CA ALA A 267 -26.70 -19.30 7.60
C ALA A 267 -25.60 -20.16 8.25
N ALA A 268 -24.37 -20.10 7.74
CA ALA A 268 -23.22 -20.79 8.31
C ALA A 268 -22.86 -20.24 9.70
N GLY A 269 -22.91 -18.91 9.86
CA GLY A 269 -22.69 -18.25 11.14
C GLY A 269 -23.79 -18.53 12.17
N ASP A 270 -25.06 -18.60 11.77
CA ASP A 270 -26.16 -19.01 12.66
C ASP A 270 -25.99 -20.46 13.16
N ALA A 271 -25.59 -21.37 12.26
CA ALA A 271 -25.29 -22.75 12.65
C ALA A 271 -24.11 -22.84 13.62
N PHE A 272 -23.09 -22.00 13.45
CA PHE A 272 -21.97 -21.90 14.38
C PHE A 272 -22.37 -21.25 15.71
N ALA A 273 -23.16 -20.18 15.69
CA ALA A 273 -23.65 -19.52 16.89
C ALA A 273 -24.44 -20.46 17.81
N ALA A 274 -25.14 -21.45 17.23
CA ALA A 274 -25.90 -22.44 17.98
C ALA A 274 -25.05 -23.34 18.87
N VAL A 275 -23.76 -23.54 18.56
CA VAL A 275 -22.85 -24.35 19.38
C VAL A 275 -22.10 -23.54 20.45
N ILE A 276 -22.14 -22.20 20.38
CA ILE A 276 -21.55 -21.33 21.40
C ILE A 276 -22.38 -21.44 22.69
N SER A 277 -21.76 -21.97 23.75
CA SER A 277 -22.45 -22.22 25.01
C SER A 277 -22.74 -20.96 25.82
N ASP A 278 -21.85 -19.95 25.75
CA ASP A 278 -22.02 -18.68 26.46
C ASP A 278 -23.01 -17.78 25.71
N GLU A 279 -24.14 -17.49 26.34
CA GLU A 279 -25.22 -16.70 25.75
C GLU A 279 -24.80 -15.26 25.41
N SER A 280 -23.92 -14.65 26.22
CA SER A 280 -23.41 -13.31 25.97
C SER A 280 -22.48 -13.27 24.76
N VAL A 281 -21.56 -14.25 24.67
CA VAL A 281 -20.65 -14.41 23.53
C VAL A 281 -21.44 -14.70 22.27
N ARG A 282 -22.45 -15.58 22.34
CA ARG A 282 -23.34 -15.92 21.22
C ARG A 282 -24.11 -14.70 20.72
N ALA A 283 -24.69 -13.91 21.63
CA ALA A 283 -25.41 -12.70 21.26
C ALA A 283 -24.50 -11.68 20.57
N GLU A 284 -23.30 -11.43 21.12
CA GLU A 284 -22.35 -10.50 20.51
C GLU A 284 -21.80 -11.02 19.17
N PHE A 285 -21.49 -12.32 19.06
CA PHE A 285 -21.09 -12.96 17.81
C PHE A 285 -22.13 -12.73 16.71
N THR A 286 -23.40 -12.99 17.03
CA THR A 286 -24.53 -12.84 16.12
C THR A 286 -24.67 -11.39 15.66
N GLU A 287 -24.54 -10.45 16.62
CA GLU A 287 -24.59 -9.02 16.36
C GLU A 287 -23.46 -8.55 15.42
N ARG A 288 -22.24 -9.06 15.63
CA ARG A 288 -21.06 -8.74 14.82
C ARG A 288 -21.15 -9.32 13.42
N LEU A 289 -21.61 -10.56 13.27
CA LEU A 289 -21.80 -11.19 11.97
C LEU A 289 -22.76 -10.38 11.08
N GLU A 290 -23.89 -9.96 11.65
CA GLU A 290 -24.83 -9.09 10.94
C GLU A 290 -24.21 -7.74 10.59
N ALA A 291 -23.52 -7.10 11.54
CA ALA A 291 -22.90 -5.81 11.30
C ALA A 291 -21.85 -5.87 10.16
N ASP A 292 -21.15 -6.99 10.02
CA ASP A 292 -20.20 -7.20 8.94
C ASP A 292 -20.87 -7.43 7.59
N LEU A 293 -21.95 -8.21 7.56
CA LEU A 293 -22.60 -8.61 6.31
C LEU A 293 -23.52 -7.53 5.74
N HIS A 294 -23.80 -6.48 6.52
CA HIS A 294 -24.71 -5.41 6.17
C HIS A 294 -23.97 -4.06 6.16
N GLU A 295 -24.08 -3.31 5.05
CA GLU A 295 -23.38 -2.03 4.91
C GLU A 295 -23.88 -1.03 5.98
N ARG A 296 -22.94 -0.25 6.54
CA ARG A 296 -23.21 0.85 7.50
C ARG A 296 -23.92 0.41 8.78
N MET A 297 -23.87 -0.88 9.11
CA MET A 297 -24.31 -1.38 10.40
C MET A 297 -23.20 -1.28 11.44
N SER A 298 -23.61 -1.19 12.70
CA SER A 298 -22.72 -1.26 13.85
C SER A 298 -23.30 -2.23 14.88
N THR A 299 -22.46 -2.66 15.81
CA THR A 299 -22.91 -3.36 17.02
C THR A 299 -23.30 -2.38 18.12
N THR A 300 -24.09 -2.86 19.07
CA THR A 300 -24.47 -2.17 20.31
C THR A 300 -23.21 -1.84 21.11
N ARG A 301 -22.28 -2.80 21.22
CA ARG A 301 -21.00 -2.62 21.91
C ARG A 301 -20.16 -1.50 21.28
N THR A 302 -19.97 -1.50 19.96
CA THR A 302 -19.22 -0.45 19.25
C THR A 302 -19.88 0.92 19.44
N MET A 303 -21.22 1.01 19.38
CA MET A 303 -21.93 2.29 19.59
C MET A 303 -21.87 2.77 21.03
N MET A 304 -21.95 1.87 22.02
CA MET A 304 -21.75 2.20 23.43
C MET A 304 -20.32 2.68 23.70
N MET A 305 -19.32 2.01 23.11
CA MET A 305 -17.92 2.41 23.23
C MET A 305 -17.69 3.81 22.65
N TYR A 306 -18.16 4.03 21.42
CA TYR A 306 -18.14 5.34 20.78
C TYR A 306 -18.83 6.38 21.66
N GLY A 307 -20.01 6.05 22.21
CA GLY A 307 -20.76 6.88 23.14
C GLY A 307 -19.95 7.29 24.37
N ARG A 308 -19.30 6.35 25.05
CA ARG A 308 -18.47 6.64 26.24
C ARG A 308 -17.33 7.60 25.92
N LEU A 309 -16.60 7.37 24.83
CA LEU A 309 -15.50 8.25 24.41
C LEU A 309 -16.02 9.62 23.97
N ALA A 310 -17.15 9.67 23.27
CA ALA A 310 -17.79 10.90 22.84
C ALA A 310 -18.27 11.74 24.02
N GLU A 311 -18.91 11.12 25.01
CA GLU A 311 -19.33 11.80 26.25
C GLU A 311 -18.14 12.41 26.99
N ARG A 312 -17.06 11.63 27.17
CA ARG A 312 -15.82 12.11 27.77
C ARG A 312 -15.23 13.29 26.99
N ALA A 313 -15.20 13.19 25.65
CA ALA A 313 -14.65 14.22 24.79
C ALA A 313 -15.49 15.51 24.80
N ILE A 314 -16.82 15.40 24.75
CA ILE A 314 -17.73 16.55 24.81
C ILE A 314 -17.61 17.25 26.16
N LEU A 315 -17.58 16.48 27.25
CA LEU A 315 -17.41 17.03 28.60
C LEU A 315 -16.07 17.75 28.77
N ALA A 316 -14.98 17.19 28.23
CA ALA A 316 -13.66 17.80 28.31
C ALA A 316 -13.52 19.06 27.43
N ALA A 317 -14.12 19.08 26.24
CA ALA A 317 -14.09 20.22 25.33
C ALA A 317 -15.03 21.36 25.76
N HIS A 318 -16.14 21.03 26.42
CA HIS A 318 -17.20 21.95 26.80
C HIS A 318 -17.69 21.69 28.24
N PRO A 319 -16.85 21.90 29.27
CA PRO A 319 -17.17 21.57 30.66
C PRO A 319 -18.36 22.35 31.22
N ASP A 320 -18.63 23.54 30.68
CA ASP A 320 -19.68 24.45 31.16
C ASP A 320 -21.01 24.36 30.38
N ASP A 321 -21.15 23.41 29.44
CA ASP A 321 -22.35 23.23 28.59
C ASP A 321 -22.98 21.83 28.77
N PRO A 322 -23.62 21.54 29.91
CA PRO A 322 -24.24 20.24 30.17
C PRO A 322 -25.37 19.90 29.19
N ALA A 323 -26.03 20.92 28.62
CA ALA A 323 -27.11 20.73 27.64
C ALA A 323 -26.60 20.04 26.36
N ARG A 324 -25.37 20.35 25.93
CA ARG A 324 -24.72 19.70 24.78
C ARG A 324 -24.50 18.21 24.98
N LEU A 325 -24.04 17.82 26.17
CA LEU A 325 -23.83 16.43 26.56
C LEU A 325 -25.16 15.67 26.65
N GLU A 326 -26.17 16.25 27.30
CA GLU A 326 -27.50 15.64 27.42
C GLU A 326 -28.18 15.47 26.05
N ALA A 327 -28.03 16.44 25.14
CA ALA A 327 -28.52 16.29 23.78
C ALA A 327 -27.83 15.14 23.03
N PHE A 328 -26.52 14.92 23.23
CA PHE A 328 -25.81 13.78 22.63
C PHE A 328 -26.29 12.45 23.24
N ARG A 329 -26.45 12.39 24.56
CA ARG A 329 -26.99 11.21 25.26
C ARG A 329 -28.38 10.82 24.74
N ALA A 330 -29.24 11.80 24.48
CA ALA A 330 -30.55 11.57 23.89
C ALA A 330 -30.46 10.99 22.46
N ASP A 331 -29.53 11.47 21.65
CA ASP A 331 -29.29 10.95 20.29
C ASP A 331 -28.77 9.51 20.32
N LEU A 332 -27.78 9.23 21.19
CA LEU A 332 -27.23 7.89 21.40
C LEU A 332 -28.31 6.92 21.90
N ALA A 333 -29.10 7.31 22.90
CA ALA A 333 -30.17 6.49 23.45
C ALA A 333 -31.24 6.14 22.39
N ARG A 334 -31.60 7.10 21.52
CA ARG A 334 -32.51 6.83 20.40
C ARG A 334 -31.92 5.83 19.41
N GLY A 335 -30.63 5.94 19.08
CA GLY A 335 -29.96 4.99 18.19
C GLY A 335 -29.88 3.58 18.77
N LEU A 336 -29.54 3.45 20.06
CA LEU A 336 -29.51 2.16 20.77
C LEU A 336 -30.91 1.53 20.88
N GLU A 337 -31.95 2.33 21.12
CA GLU A 337 -33.33 1.85 21.15
C GLU A 337 -33.80 1.36 19.77
N LEU A 338 -33.39 2.05 18.70
CA LEU A 338 -33.65 1.62 17.32
C LEU A 338 -33.01 0.26 17.04
N GLN A 339 -31.74 0.06 17.43
CA GLN A 339 -31.09 -1.26 17.37
C GLN A 339 -31.88 -2.31 18.13
N ARG A 340 -32.24 -2.04 19.38
CA ARG A 340 -32.97 -2.99 20.23
C ARG A 340 -34.30 -3.44 19.61
N THR A 341 -35.02 -2.53 18.97
CA THR A 341 -36.39 -2.78 18.49
C THR A 341 -36.47 -3.28 17.05
N ARG A 342 -35.54 -2.88 16.18
CA ARG A 342 -35.59 -3.21 14.74
C ARG A 342 -34.66 -4.32 14.31
N ARG A 343 -33.67 -4.69 15.11
CA ARG A 343 -32.63 -5.63 14.68
C ARG A 343 -33.17 -7.02 14.35
N ALA A 344 -34.11 -7.55 15.12
CA ALA A 344 -34.74 -8.84 14.84
C ALA A 344 -35.43 -8.88 13.45
N ALA A 345 -35.92 -7.74 12.96
CA ALA A 345 -36.56 -7.64 11.66
C ALA A 345 -35.59 -7.78 10.47
N LEU A 346 -34.27 -7.67 10.68
CA LEU A 346 -33.27 -8.02 9.65
C LEU A 346 -33.35 -9.49 9.23
N ARG A 347 -33.86 -10.34 10.12
CA ARG A 347 -34.06 -11.77 9.92
C ARG A 347 -35.50 -12.11 9.51
N SER A 348 -36.35 -11.12 9.25
CA SER A 348 -37.72 -11.37 8.81
C SER A 348 -37.73 -12.10 7.47
N THR A 349 -38.66 -13.04 7.33
CA THR A 349 -38.95 -13.72 6.06
C THR A 349 -39.68 -12.78 5.10
N ASP A 350 -40.29 -11.70 5.60
CA ASP A 350 -40.85 -10.63 4.79
C ASP A 350 -39.72 -9.69 4.30
N GLU A 351 -39.58 -9.61 2.98
CA GLU A 351 -38.59 -8.75 2.34
C GLU A 351 -38.83 -7.26 2.58
N ALA A 352 -40.09 -6.81 2.64
CA ALA A 352 -40.42 -5.40 2.85
C ALA A 352 -40.03 -4.96 4.27
N GLU A 353 -40.34 -5.80 5.26
CA GLU A 353 -39.95 -5.58 6.66
C GLU A 353 -38.42 -5.54 6.81
N ARG A 354 -37.71 -6.50 6.20
CA ARG A 354 -36.25 -6.57 6.22
C ARG A 354 -35.61 -5.33 5.58
N ARG A 355 -36.11 -4.88 4.43
CA ARG A 355 -35.63 -3.66 3.74
C ARG A 355 -35.86 -2.40 4.57
N ALA A 356 -37.00 -2.30 5.26
CA ALA A 356 -37.29 -1.17 6.14
C ALA A 356 -36.35 -1.14 7.35
N ALA A 357 -36.18 -2.28 8.03
CA ALA A 357 -35.25 -2.42 9.14
C ALA A 357 -33.80 -2.09 8.74
N TYR A 358 -33.36 -2.58 7.58
CA TYR A 358 -32.03 -2.27 7.04
C TYR A 358 -31.84 -0.76 6.84
N ARG A 359 -32.80 -0.07 6.21
CA ARG A 359 -32.72 1.38 5.98
C ARG A 359 -32.58 2.13 7.29
N GLU A 360 -33.49 1.90 8.24
CA GLU A 360 -33.49 2.57 9.54
C GLU A 360 -32.18 2.34 10.31
N LEU A 361 -31.71 1.08 10.37
CA LEU A 361 -30.50 0.73 11.14
C LEU A 361 -29.20 1.19 10.47
N SER A 362 -29.13 1.24 9.13
CA SER A 362 -27.94 1.67 8.39
C SER A 362 -27.67 3.18 8.50
N GLU A 363 -28.71 3.98 8.76
CA GLU A 363 -28.61 5.44 8.92
C GLU A 363 -28.16 5.83 10.34
N MET A 364 -28.43 4.97 11.34
CA MET A 364 -28.21 5.25 12.74
C MET A 364 -26.75 5.60 13.08
N PRO A 365 -25.72 4.81 12.70
CA PRO A 365 -24.34 5.15 13.06
C PRO A 365 -23.93 6.52 12.52
N SER A 366 -24.29 6.83 11.27
CA SER A 366 -23.98 8.12 10.65
C SER A 366 -24.63 9.29 11.42
N SER A 367 -25.86 9.10 11.92
CA SER A 367 -26.55 10.09 12.75
C SER A 367 -25.82 10.35 14.07
N ILE A 368 -25.37 9.32 14.77
CA ILE A 368 -24.62 9.43 16.03
C ILE A 368 -23.24 10.08 15.80
N LEU A 369 -22.52 9.67 14.75
CA LEU A 369 -21.22 10.25 14.38
C LEU A 369 -21.36 11.75 14.06
N SER A 370 -22.37 12.11 13.27
CA SER A 370 -22.67 13.51 12.94
C SER A 370 -23.08 14.31 14.17
N SER A 371 -23.82 13.70 15.10
CA SER A 371 -24.24 14.32 16.35
C SER A 371 -23.04 14.67 17.25
N ALA A 372 -22.07 13.77 17.40
CA ALA A 372 -20.83 14.06 18.13
C ALA A 372 -19.97 15.10 17.41
N SER A 373 -19.83 14.99 16.09
CA SER A 373 -18.99 15.90 15.29
C SER A 373 -19.51 17.34 15.32
N SER A 374 -20.83 17.56 15.22
CA SER A 374 -21.42 18.90 15.32
C SER A 374 -21.21 19.53 16.72
N ARG A 375 -20.99 18.71 17.74
CA ARG A 375 -20.76 19.14 19.12
C ARG A 375 -19.28 19.30 19.48
N LEU A 376 -18.36 18.69 18.75
CA LEU A 376 -16.91 18.77 18.99
C LEU A 376 -16.15 19.59 17.93
N GLY A 377 -16.76 19.79 16.77
CA GLY A 377 -16.09 20.24 15.54
C GLY A 377 -15.52 19.07 14.73
N ASP A 378 -15.49 19.22 13.40
CA ASP A 378 -15.18 18.14 12.45
C ASP A 378 -13.84 17.44 12.71
N ARG A 379 -12.81 18.19 13.10
CA ARG A 379 -11.47 17.64 13.39
C ARG A 379 -11.49 16.68 14.59
N LEU A 380 -12.09 17.09 15.70
CA LEU A 380 -12.17 16.26 16.91
C LEU A 380 -13.18 15.11 16.72
N GLY A 381 -14.28 15.35 16.00
CA GLY A 381 -15.23 14.31 15.61
C GLY A 381 -14.58 13.20 14.78
N TRP A 382 -13.76 13.55 13.79
CA TRP A 382 -13.01 12.58 12.99
C TRP A 382 -11.99 11.79 13.82
N ARG A 383 -11.25 12.45 14.71
CA ARG A 383 -10.31 11.78 15.62
C ARG A 383 -11.02 10.84 16.59
N LEU A 384 -12.12 11.28 17.19
CA LEU A 384 -12.97 10.48 18.07
C LEU A 384 -13.41 9.20 17.38
N PHE A 385 -13.88 9.27 16.13
CA PHE A 385 -14.23 8.08 15.35
C PHE A 385 -13.07 7.08 15.28
N TRP A 386 -11.88 7.52 14.87
CA TRP A 386 -10.73 6.61 14.75
C TRP A 386 -10.20 6.10 16.09
N GLN A 387 -10.28 6.89 17.17
CA GLN A 387 -9.88 6.42 18.50
C GLN A 387 -10.91 5.43 19.07
N ALA A 388 -12.20 5.66 18.88
CA ALA A 388 -13.24 4.70 19.25
C ALA A 388 -13.11 3.39 18.48
N VAL A 389 -12.80 3.49 17.19
CA VAL A 389 -12.40 2.33 16.39
C VAL A 389 -11.16 1.68 17.01
N ALA A 390 -10.11 2.40 17.38
CA ALA A 390 -8.91 1.84 18.02
C ALA A 390 -9.18 1.10 19.35
N VAL A 391 -10.15 1.54 20.14
CA VAL A 391 -10.57 0.82 21.37
C VAL A 391 -11.39 -0.42 21.04
N ASP A 392 -12.37 -0.31 20.15
CA ASP A 392 -13.16 -1.48 19.71
C ASP A 392 -12.26 -2.53 19.02
N LEU A 393 -11.15 -2.09 18.44
CA LEU A 393 -10.08 -2.90 17.87
C LEU A 393 -9.15 -3.55 18.91
N GLY A 394 -9.28 -3.23 20.19
CA GLY A 394 -8.34 -3.67 21.24
C GLY A 394 -6.91 -3.14 21.06
N ARG A 395 -6.69 -2.15 20.17
CA ARG A 395 -5.36 -1.55 19.92
C ARG A 395 -4.94 -0.60 21.02
N LYS A 396 -5.91 -0.03 21.72
CA LYS A 396 -5.76 0.92 22.83
C LYS A 396 -6.81 0.64 23.86
N ASP A 397 -6.52 0.95 25.11
CA ASP A 397 -7.60 1.09 26.11
C ASP A 397 -8.36 2.42 25.94
N GLU A 398 -9.47 2.56 26.67
CA GLU A 398 -10.32 3.75 26.61
C GLU A 398 -9.58 5.04 27.01
N ASP A 399 -8.62 4.96 27.93
CA ASP A 399 -7.90 6.12 28.46
C ASP A 399 -6.81 6.59 27.50
N GLU A 400 -6.04 5.66 26.93
CA GLU A 400 -5.08 5.89 25.85
C GLU A 400 -5.75 6.49 24.61
N ALA A 401 -6.90 5.96 24.24
CA ALA A 401 -7.69 6.44 23.12
C ALA A 401 -8.24 7.85 23.39
N PHE A 402 -8.78 8.09 24.59
CA PHE A 402 -9.26 9.40 24.99
C PHE A 402 -8.14 10.46 24.96
N ALA A 403 -6.97 10.14 25.54
CA ALA A 403 -5.81 11.02 25.49
C ALA A 403 -5.39 11.34 24.04
N ALA A 404 -5.45 10.36 23.15
CA ALA A 404 -5.11 10.54 21.73
C ALA A 404 -6.12 11.39 20.93
N ILE A 405 -7.36 11.58 21.39
CA ILE A 405 -8.32 12.51 20.76
C ILE A 405 -7.79 13.94 20.84
N PHE A 406 -7.26 14.31 22.01
CA PHE A 406 -6.78 15.66 22.34
C PHE A 406 -5.27 15.81 22.19
N ALA A 407 -4.53 14.72 21.98
CA ALA A 407 -3.12 14.79 21.64
C ALA A 407 -2.93 15.78 20.50
N GLU A 408 -1.89 16.61 20.58
CA GLU A 408 -1.41 17.30 19.39
C GLU A 408 -1.25 16.24 18.30
N ASP A 409 -1.57 16.57 17.03
CA ASP A 409 -1.14 15.65 15.98
C ASP A 409 0.33 15.39 16.28
N PRO A 410 0.83 14.13 16.24
CA PRO A 410 2.26 13.97 16.13
C PRO A 410 2.66 15.01 15.08
N PRO A 411 3.66 15.88 15.37
CA PRO A 411 4.12 16.79 14.34
C PRO A 411 4.20 15.90 13.13
N PRO A 412 3.60 16.28 11.99
CA PRO A 412 3.57 15.37 10.87
C PRO A 412 4.97 14.77 10.78
N ILE A 413 5.12 13.62 10.15
CA ILE A 413 6.37 13.51 9.43
C ILE A 413 6.24 14.64 8.36
N VAL A 414 6.36 15.93 8.73
CA VAL A 414 7.54 16.72 8.50
C VAL A 414 8.66 15.69 8.37
N ASP A 415 8.67 15.02 7.20
CA ASP A 415 9.76 15.16 6.27
C ASP A 415 10.37 16.46 6.70
N ALA A 416 11.45 16.40 7.49
CA ALA A 416 12.23 17.58 7.73
C ALA A 416 12.34 18.14 6.32
N ALA A 417 11.59 19.20 6.07
CA ALA A 417 11.56 19.85 4.80
C ALA A 417 12.55 20.95 5.10
N PRO A 418 13.87 20.72 4.91
CA PRO A 418 14.59 21.83 4.35
C PRO A 418 13.90 22.09 3.02
N ALA A 419 13.57 23.36 2.78
CA ALA A 419 13.60 23.84 1.41
C ALA A 419 14.97 23.42 0.83
N ASP A 420 15.01 22.28 0.15
CA ASP A 420 16.21 21.72 -0.48
C ASP A 420 16.64 22.57 -1.68
N ALA A 421 15.83 23.57 -2.03
CA ALA A 421 16.11 24.58 -3.01
C ALA A 421 15.70 25.95 -2.46
N ASP A 422 16.43 26.97 -2.88
CA ASP A 422 16.09 28.37 -2.68
C ASP A 422 14.70 28.69 -3.28
N PRO A 423 13.81 29.42 -2.58
CA PRO A 423 12.49 29.79 -3.11
C PRO A 423 12.53 30.47 -4.50
N ALA A 424 13.56 31.25 -4.80
CA ALA A 424 13.74 31.89 -6.10
C ALA A 424 14.10 30.88 -7.19
N LEU A 425 14.83 29.80 -6.84
CA LEU A 425 15.06 28.67 -7.75
C LEU A 425 13.75 27.91 -7.97
N ILE A 426 12.99 27.62 -6.91
CA ILE A 426 11.67 26.96 -7.01
C ILE A 426 10.72 27.75 -7.93
N GLU A 427 10.66 29.08 -7.77
CA GLU A 427 9.84 29.95 -8.62
C GLU A 427 10.33 29.96 -10.08
N ALA A 428 11.64 30.02 -10.30
CA ALA A 428 12.25 30.01 -11.64
C ALA A 428 12.06 28.69 -12.40
N MET A 429 11.94 27.58 -11.67
CA MET A 429 11.87 26.23 -12.23
C MET A 429 10.47 25.84 -12.74
N GLY A 430 9.41 26.57 -12.39
CA GLY A 430 8.06 26.30 -12.87
C GLY A 430 7.36 25.15 -12.13
N SER A 431 6.98 24.08 -12.84
CA SER A 431 6.23 22.93 -12.26
C SER A 431 7.14 21.83 -11.70
N ALA A 432 6.59 21.00 -10.82
CA ALA A 432 7.28 19.86 -10.20
C ALA A 432 7.80 18.82 -11.22
N GLU A 433 7.21 18.69 -12.41
CA GLU A 433 7.70 17.75 -13.42
C GLU A 433 8.92 18.28 -14.18
N GLN A 434 9.05 19.61 -14.34
CA GLN A 434 10.25 20.21 -14.93
C GLN A 434 11.48 19.98 -14.03
N LEU A 435 11.27 20.02 -12.71
CA LEU A 435 12.27 19.83 -11.66
C LEU A 435 13.01 18.49 -11.74
N ALA A 436 12.31 17.41 -12.12
CA ALA A 436 12.89 16.08 -12.16
C ALA A 436 13.99 15.89 -13.22
N PHE A 437 13.99 16.70 -14.28
CA PHE A 437 14.97 16.58 -15.37
C PHE A 437 16.18 17.51 -15.23
N VAL A 438 16.14 18.46 -14.29
CA VAL A 438 17.18 19.49 -14.12
C VAL A 438 17.96 19.38 -12.80
N GLY A 439 17.39 18.73 -11.78
CA GLY A 439 18.02 18.51 -10.46
C GLY A 439 18.06 19.75 -9.55
N THR A 440 18.65 19.62 -8.37
CA THR A 440 18.92 20.74 -7.42
C THR A 440 20.41 21.03 -7.33
N ALA A 441 20.78 22.31 -7.41
CA ALA A 441 22.10 22.79 -7.02
C ALA A 441 22.00 23.54 -5.69
N LEU A 442 23.16 23.77 -5.05
CA LEU A 442 23.27 24.66 -3.89
C LEU A 442 22.28 24.31 -2.75
N SER A 443 22.07 23.02 -2.50
CA SER A 443 21.10 22.56 -1.49
C SER A 443 21.31 23.26 -0.15
N PRO A 444 20.34 24.06 0.35
CA PRO A 444 20.49 24.78 1.61
C PRO A 444 20.74 23.85 2.80
N ARG A 445 20.31 22.58 2.72
CA ARG A 445 20.62 21.55 3.73
C ARG A 445 22.10 21.23 3.77
N VAL A 446 22.70 20.94 2.60
CA VAL A 446 24.12 20.57 2.49
C VAL A 446 25.00 21.77 2.87
N LEU A 447 24.68 22.97 2.38
CA LEU A 447 25.47 24.17 2.65
C LEU A 447 25.44 24.58 4.13
N ARG A 448 24.25 24.56 4.78
CA ARG A 448 24.15 24.86 6.22
C ARG A 448 24.94 23.87 7.07
N ARG A 449 24.87 22.58 6.74
CA ARG A 449 25.68 21.56 7.42
C ARG A 449 27.18 21.84 7.25
N LEU A 450 27.60 22.14 6.02
CA LEU A 450 29.00 22.39 5.72
C LEU A 450 29.53 23.61 6.51
N ALA A 451 28.72 24.66 6.67
CA ALA A 451 29.08 25.82 7.50
C ALA A 451 29.27 25.44 8.97
N GLN A 452 28.38 24.60 9.51
CA GLN A 452 28.45 24.10 10.88
C GLN A 452 29.69 23.23 11.12
N GLU A 453 29.97 22.27 10.23
CA GLU A 453 31.10 21.34 10.37
C GLU A 453 32.46 22.01 10.18
N LEU A 454 32.51 23.10 9.40
CA LEU A 454 33.70 23.95 9.27
C LEU A 454 33.79 25.04 10.36
N ALA A 455 32.82 25.09 11.28
CA ALA A 455 32.73 26.06 12.37
C ALA A 455 32.93 27.52 11.92
N LEU A 456 32.24 27.91 10.84
CA LEU A 456 32.34 29.27 10.32
C LEU A 456 31.76 30.29 11.31
N ASP A 457 32.45 31.41 11.49
CA ASP A 457 31.95 32.52 12.29
C ASP A 457 30.82 33.29 11.54
N PRO A 458 29.95 34.05 12.25
CA PRO A 458 28.83 34.74 11.61
C PRO A 458 29.22 35.72 10.49
N ALA A 459 30.44 36.28 10.52
CA ALA A 459 30.90 37.20 9.47
C ALA A 459 31.34 36.45 8.21
N ARG A 460 31.87 35.24 8.35
CA ARG A 460 32.18 34.33 7.24
C ARG A 460 30.91 33.69 6.68
N GLU A 461 29.96 33.31 7.52
CA GLU A 461 28.65 32.83 7.08
C GLU A 461 27.92 33.89 6.23
N ALA A 462 27.92 35.17 6.65
CA ALA A 462 27.32 36.24 5.85
C ALA A 462 27.99 36.44 4.48
N GLN A 463 29.31 36.25 4.38
CA GLN A 463 30.04 36.28 3.09
C GLN A 463 29.62 35.12 2.19
N LEU A 464 29.51 33.93 2.76
CA LEU A 464 29.04 32.75 2.06
C LEU A 464 27.60 32.91 1.58
N ASP A 465 26.68 33.38 2.43
CA ASP A 465 25.28 33.60 2.08
C ASP A 465 25.15 34.59 0.90
N ALA A 466 25.98 35.64 0.87
CA ALA A 466 26.03 36.56 -0.26
C ALA A 466 26.49 35.84 -1.55
N ARG A 467 27.49 34.94 -1.45
CA ARG A 467 27.95 34.14 -2.60
C ARG A 467 26.90 33.15 -3.08
N VAL A 468 26.21 32.48 -2.16
CA VAL A 468 25.11 31.55 -2.48
C VAL A 468 23.98 32.31 -3.16
N ALA A 469 23.59 33.49 -2.66
CA ALA A 469 22.54 34.31 -3.27
C ALA A 469 22.90 34.77 -4.69
N GLU A 470 24.17 35.14 -4.95
CA GLU A 470 24.68 35.48 -6.29
C GLU A 470 24.54 34.30 -7.26
N GLU A 471 25.01 33.12 -6.86
CA GLU A 471 24.97 31.92 -7.69
C GLU A 471 23.54 31.40 -7.90
N SER A 472 22.70 31.43 -6.85
CA SER A 472 21.27 31.09 -6.94
C SER A 472 20.54 32.02 -7.92
N SER A 473 20.81 33.32 -7.88
CA SER A 473 20.21 34.28 -8.82
C SER A 473 20.63 33.99 -10.26
N ALA A 474 21.91 33.72 -10.49
CA ALA A 474 22.42 33.38 -11.83
C ALA A 474 21.85 32.05 -12.35
N LEU A 475 21.65 31.07 -11.47
CA LEU A 475 21.04 29.78 -11.82
C LEU A 475 19.54 29.94 -12.14
N ALA A 476 18.83 30.78 -11.39
CA ALA A 476 17.42 31.11 -11.64
C ALA A 476 17.18 31.69 -13.04
N GLU A 477 18.08 32.56 -13.52
CA GLU A 477 18.00 33.09 -14.90
C GLU A 477 18.10 31.96 -15.95
N VAL A 478 19.11 31.10 -15.84
CA VAL A 478 19.32 29.98 -16.77
C VAL A 478 18.14 29.01 -16.76
N LEU A 479 17.55 28.76 -15.58
CA LEU A 479 16.37 27.93 -15.43
C LEU A 479 15.14 28.52 -16.13
N ARG A 480 14.91 29.83 -16.00
CA ARG A 480 13.81 30.52 -16.70
C ARG A 480 13.95 30.46 -18.22
N GLU A 481 15.18 30.63 -18.73
CA GLU A 481 15.47 30.46 -20.16
C GLU A 481 15.26 29.02 -20.65
N ALA A 482 15.70 28.04 -19.86
CA ALA A 482 15.53 26.61 -20.14
C ALA A 482 14.04 26.21 -20.17
N SER A 483 13.27 26.64 -19.16
CA SER A 483 11.83 26.39 -19.06
C SER A 483 11.08 27.00 -20.25
N THR A 484 11.39 28.25 -20.62
CA THR A 484 10.78 28.91 -21.80
C THR A 484 11.03 28.11 -23.10
N ARG A 485 12.23 27.57 -23.28
CA ARG A 485 12.57 26.72 -24.44
C ARG A 485 11.81 25.40 -24.43
N ILE A 486 11.68 24.76 -23.27
CA ILE A 486 10.92 23.50 -23.10
C ILE A 486 9.42 23.75 -23.37
N GLU A 487 8.86 24.85 -22.88
CA GLU A 487 7.46 25.23 -23.16
C GLU A 487 7.22 25.52 -24.65
N ALA A 488 8.17 26.14 -25.34
CA ALA A 488 8.08 26.35 -26.79
C ALA A 488 8.11 25.01 -27.55
N ALA A 489 8.99 24.09 -27.14
CA ALA A 489 9.05 22.73 -27.70
C ALA A 489 7.76 21.94 -27.46
N ALA A 490 7.21 22.00 -26.24
CA ALA A 490 5.95 21.35 -25.89
C ALA A 490 4.77 21.88 -26.71
N ARG A 491 4.69 23.20 -26.93
CA ARG A 491 3.70 23.80 -27.83
C ARG A 491 3.84 23.31 -29.27
N GLY A 492 5.06 23.07 -29.74
CA GLY A 492 5.32 22.49 -31.06
C GLY A 492 4.82 21.05 -31.24
N LEU A 493 4.57 20.32 -30.14
CA LEU A 493 3.96 18.98 -30.15
C LEU A 493 2.43 19.03 -30.33
N GLY A 494 1.78 20.08 -29.80
CA GLY A 494 0.35 20.32 -29.97
C GLY A 494 0.03 20.83 -31.38
N GLY A 495 -0.50 19.98 -32.24
CA GLY A 495 -0.93 20.41 -33.57
C GLY A 495 -2.06 21.45 -33.48
N ALA A 496 -1.86 22.62 -34.08
CA ALA A 496 -2.95 23.53 -34.41
C ALA A 496 -3.94 22.83 -35.37
N ASP A 497 -5.23 23.09 -35.17
CA ASP A 497 -6.38 22.55 -35.90
C ASP A 497 -6.10 22.07 -37.34
N GLY A 498 -6.32 20.77 -37.61
CA GLY A 498 -6.43 20.21 -38.95
C GLY A 498 -5.50 19.03 -39.24
N ALA A 499 -6.11 17.85 -39.42
CA ALA A 499 -5.56 16.54 -39.84
C ALA A 499 -4.37 15.97 -39.01
N PRO A 500 -4.38 14.66 -38.67
CA PRO A 500 -3.24 14.04 -38.01
C PRO A 500 -1.98 14.15 -38.90
N PRO A 501 -0.84 14.62 -38.37
CA PRO A 501 0.41 14.69 -39.14
C PRO A 501 0.81 13.31 -39.67
N ASP A 502 1.51 13.25 -40.81
CA ASP A 502 2.13 11.99 -41.24
C ASP A 502 3.16 11.51 -40.20
N GLU A 503 3.46 10.21 -40.23
CA GLU A 503 4.33 9.54 -39.25
C GLU A 503 5.75 10.14 -39.18
N ASP A 504 6.30 10.60 -40.31
CA ASP A 504 7.62 11.23 -40.35
C ASP A 504 7.59 12.66 -39.79
N ALA A 505 6.52 13.41 -40.06
CA ALA A 505 6.31 14.74 -39.48
C ALA A 505 6.14 14.66 -37.96
N ARG A 506 5.43 13.64 -37.46
CA ARG A 506 5.29 13.35 -36.03
C ARG A 506 6.63 13.02 -35.37
N ARG A 507 7.40 12.07 -35.96
CA ARG A 507 8.74 11.70 -35.47
C ARG A 507 9.70 12.89 -35.46
N ARG A 508 9.65 13.76 -36.48
CA ARG A 508 10.43 15.01 -36.51
C ARG A 508 10.06 15.93 -35.34
N ARG A 509 8.76 16.17 -35.09
CA ARG A 509 8.31 17.01 -33.96
C ARG A 509 8.77 16.46 -32.60
N VAL A 510 8.66 15.15 -32.36
CA VAL A 510 9.14 14.52 -31.12
C VAL A 510 10.65 14.69 -30.98
N ARG A 511 11.41 14.44 -32.06
CA ARG A 511 12.87 14.61 -32.07
C ARG A 511 13.30 16.04 -31.77
N ASP A 512 12.68 17.02 -32.43
CA ASP A 512 13.00 18.44 -32.26
C ASP A 512 12.68 18.89 -30.81
N ALA A 513 11.55 18.43 -30.27
CA ALA A 513 11.20 18.69 -28.88
C ALA A 513 12.21 18.07 -27.89
N MET A 514 12.60 16.82 -28.12
CA MET A 514 13.61 16.15 -27.29
C MET A 514 14.99 16.78 -27.42
N GLN A 515 15.37 17.29 -28.59
CA GLN A 515 16.62 18.04 -28.76
C GLN A 515 16.63 19.32 -27.91
N ALA A 516 15.52 20.06 -27.88
CA ALA A 516 15.37 21.23 -27.03
C ALA A 516 15.44 20.87 -25.54
N ILE A 517 14.74 19.80 -25.12
CA ILE A 517 14.73 19.33 -23.73
C ILE A 517 16.14 18.89 -23.29
N ARG A 518 16.81 18.03 -24.07
CA ARG A 518 18.17 17.57 -23.78
C ARG A 518 19.16 18.73 -23.70
N GLY A 519 19.09 19.67 -24.65
CA GLY A 519 19.96 20.86 -24.67
C GLY A 519 19.74 21.79 -23.47
N SER A 520 18.48 22.02 -23.09
CA SER A 520 18.14 22.80 -21.89
C SER A 520 18.60 22.12 -20.60
N ALA A 521 18.36 20.81 -20.46
CA ALA A 521 18.78 20.03 -19.30
C ALA A 521 20.32 20.03 -19.11
N ALA A 522 21.07 19.84 -20.20
CA ALA A 522 22.54 19.87 -20.18
C ALA A 522 23.10 21.26 -19.80
N ALA A 523 22.51 22.34 -20.31
CA ALA A 523 22.92 23.70 -19.98
C ALA A 523 22.73 24.02 -18.49
N VAL A 524 21.57 23.63 -17.93
CA VAL A 524 21.29 23.80 -16.51
C VAL A 524 22.26 22.97 -15.67
N LEU A 525 22.45 21.68 -15.98
CA LEU A 525 23.38 20.81 -15.24
C LEU A 525 24.81 21.38 -15.24
N SER A 526 25.30 21.85 -16.38
CA SER A 526 26.63 22.48 -16.47
C SER A 526 26.73 23.73 -15.59
N ARG A 527 25.68 24.56 -15.52
CA ARG A 527 25.65 25.74 -14.65
C ARG A 527 25.60 25.34 -13.18
N SER A 528 24.79 24.34 -12.83
CA SER A 528 24.68 23.78 -11.49
C SER A 528 26.03 23.27 -10.97
N ARG A 529 26.75 22.46 -11.76
CA ARG A 529 28.10 21.96 -11.44
C ARG A 529 29.10 23.09 -11.17
N ALA A 530 29.07 24.11 -12.01
CA ALA A 530 29.95 25.27 -11.86
C ALA A 530 29.62 26.10 -10.61
N ALA A 531 28.34 26.28 -10.31
CA ALA A 531 27.89 26.98 -9.09
C ALA A 531 28.29 26.20 -7.82
N ASN A 532 28.00 24.89 -7.77
CA ASN A 532 28.41 24.02 -6.67
C ASN A 532 29.93 24.10 -6.44
N THR A 533 30.73 23.99 -7.51
CA THR A 533 32.18 24.11 -7.43
C THR A 533 32.63 25.43 -6.82
N ARG A 534 32.11 26.56 -7.32
CA ARG A 534 32.51 27.89 -6.83
C ARG A 534 32.11 28.13 -5.37
N VAL A 535 30.96 27.63 -4.95
CA VAL A 535 30.53 27.72 -3.55
C VAL A 535 31.39 26.82 -2.65
N LEU A 536 31.72 25.60 -3.07
CA LEU A 536 32.62 24.72 -2.31
C LEU A 536 34.05 25.28 -2.21
N ASP A 537 34.56 25.94 -3.26
CA ASP A 537 35.84 26.65 -3.21
C ASP A 537 35.81 27.80 -2.20
N GLU A 538 34.69 28.51 -2.11
CA GLU A 538 34.49 29.56 -1.13
C GLU A 538 34.42 29.02 0.31
N PHE A 539 33.78 27.85 0.51
CA PHE A 539 33.83 27.14 1.80
C PHE A 539 35.25 26.74 2.20
N ALA A 540 36.03 26.18 1.28
CA ALA A 540 37.42 25.81 1.54
C ALA A 540 38.25 27.04 1.96
N ARG A 541 38.07 28.15 1.24
CA ARG A 541 38.74 29.43 1.51
C ARG A 541 38.36 30.00 2.88
N LEU A 542 37.06 30.05 3.20
CA LEU A 542 36.55 30.63 4.46
C LEU A 542 36.82 29.73 5.67
N GLY A 543 36.78 28.41 5.48
CA GLY A 543 37.11 27.42 6.51
C GLY A 543 38.62 27.26 6.75
N GLY A 544 39.46 27.74 5.81
CA GLY A 544 40.91 27.58 5.89
C GLY A 544 41.36 26.12 5.74
N VAL A 545 40.62 25.33 4.97
CA VAL A 545 40.88 23.90 4.73
C VAL A 545 41.19 23.63 3.26
N ALA A 546 41.87 22.52 2.98
CA ALA A 546 42.13 22.07 1.62
C ALA A 546 40.84 21.53 0.97
N ARG A 547 40.76 21.52 -0.37
CA ARG A 547 39.57 21.05 -1.10
C ARG A 547 39.32 19.55 -0.92
N GLU A 548 40.37 18.81 -0.58
CA GLU A 548 40.38 17.38 -0.28
C GLU A 548 39.91 17.07 1.16
N HIS A 549 39.54 18.08 1.96
CA HIS A 549 39.01 17.86 3.30
C HIS A 549 37.78 16.93 3.24
N PRO A 550 37.67 15.88 4.07
CA PRO A 550 36.64 14.85 3.94
C PRO A 550 35.21 15.40 3.83
N VAL A 551 34.87 16.38 4.68
CA VAL A 551 33.56 17.05 4.69
C VAL A 551 33.26 17.79 3.37
N LEU A 552 34.27 18.37 2.71
CA LEU A 552 34.09 19.01 1.40
C LEU A 552 33.95 17.98 0.28
N VAL A 553 34.65 16.86 0.36
CA VAL A 553 34.51 15.74 -0.59
C VAL A 553 33.11 15.13 -0.50
N GLU A 554 32.61 14.86 0.71
CA GLU A 554 31.22 14.42 0.94
C GLU A 554 30.21 15.39 0.33
N ALA A 555 30.35 16.69 0.62
CA ALA A 555 29.45 17.72 0.13
C ALA A 555 29.52 17.85 -1.40
N ALA A 556 30.70 17.69 -2.00
CA ALA A 556 30.87 17.70 -3.45
C ALA A 556 30.11 16.55 -4.12
N VAL A 557 30.24 15.33 -3.61
CA VAL A 557 29.51 14.16 -4.13
C VAL A 557 28.01 14.34 -3.95
N GLU A 558 27.55 14.73 -2.76
CA GLU A 558 26.12 14.90 -2.49
C GLU A 558 25.48 15.99 -3.36
N LEU A 559 26.14 17.15 -3.52
CA LEU A 559 25.67 18.22 -4.39
C LEU A 559 25.66 17.82 -5.87
N GLU A 560 26.59 16.96 -6.29
CA GLU A 560 26.62 16.42 -7.65
C GLU A 560 25.45 15.46 -7.91
N LEU A 561 25.18 14.55 -6.97
CA LEU A 561 24.02 13.65 -7.05
C LEU A 561 22.70 14.44 -7.12
N LEU A 562 22.58 15.45 -6.26
CA LEU A 562 21.42 16.36 -6.26
C LEU A 562 21.27 17.12 -7.58
N ALA A 563 22.36 17.56 -8.20
CA ALA A 563 22.31 18.24 -9.50
C ALA A 563 21.92 17.29 -10.66
N LEU A 564 22.26 16.01 -10.55
CA LEU A 564 21.99 15.02 -11.59
C LEU A 564 20.54 14.56 -11.60
N ILE A 565 20.01 14.18 -10.45
CA ILE A 565 18.71 13.52 -10.32
C ILE A 565 17.73 14.26 -9.39
N GLY A 566 18.16 15.29 -8.65
CA GLY A 566 17.27 16.12 -7.80
C GLY A 566 17.10 15.60 -6.38
N SER A 567 16.35 16.36 -5.56
CA SER A 567 16.05 16.03 -4.16
C SER A 567 14.56 15.77 -3.90
N ARG A 568 14.30 15.11 -2.76
CA ARG A 568 12.99 14.82 -2.15
C ARG A 568 12.04 16.03 -2.08
N GLY A 569 12.57 17.24 -1.90
CA GLY A 569 11.82 18.47 -1.58
C GLY A 569 11.22 19.24 -2.75
N LEU A 570 11.57 18.92 -4.00
CA LEU A 570 11.10 19.68 -5.17
C LEU A 570 9.74 19.18 -5.69
N GLY A 571 8.64 19.51 -4.99
CA GLY A 571 7.27 19.27 -5.48
C GLY A 571 6.84 17.80 -5.58
N GLN A 572 7.70 16.86 -5.19
CA GLN A 572 7.47 15.42 -5.26
C GLN A 572 6.37 14.92 -4.29
N ALA A 573 5.98 15.71 -3.29
CA ALA A 573 4.83 15.38 -2.44
C ALA A 573 3.52 15.25 -3.24
N GLN A 574 3.37 15.98 -4.36
CA GLN A 574 2.22 15.89 -5.25
C GLN A 574 2.52 15.14 -6.57
N GLY A 575 3.78 15.05 -7.02
CA GLY A 575 4.17 14.45 -8.32
C GLY A 575 4.92 13.11 -8.30
N ARG A 576 5.14 12.47 -7.13
CA ARG A 576 5.89 11.20 -6.99
C ARG A 576 5.45 10.09 -7.95
N SER A 577 4.14 9.86 -8.05
CA SER A 577 3.59 8.82 -8.92
C SER A 577 3.75 9.14 -10.41
N GLU A 578 3.79 10.41 -10.78
CA GLU A 578 3.85 10.83 -12.17
C GLU A 578 5.24 10.59 -12.76
N LEU A 579 6.30 10.95 -12.03
CA LEU A 579 7.69 10.70 -12.43
C LEU A 579 8.00 9.21 -12.55
N GLU A 580 7.56 8.41 -11.60
CA GLU A 580 7.73 6.96 -11.66
C GLU A 580 7.06 6.38 -12.93
N ARG A 581 5.87 6.88 -13.28
CA ARG A 581 5.10 6.42 -14.46
C ARG A 581 5.74 6.76 -15.81
N PHE A 582 6.30 7.96 -15.98
CA PHE A 582 6.84 8.37 -17.29
C PHE A 582 8.38 8.41 -17.37
N ALA A 583 9.08 8.70 -16.29
CA ALA A 583 10.55 8.72 -16.26
C ALA A 583 11.12 7.36 -15.85
N GLY A 584 10.32 6.50 -15.21
CA GLY A 584 10.72 5.16 -14.80
C GLY A 584 11.71 5.17 -13.66
N VAL A 585 11.54 6.08 -12.70
CA VAL A 585 12.48 6.27 -11.59
C VAL A 585 11.78 6.11 -10.26
N THR A 586 12.37 5.29 -9.40
CA THR A 586 11.90 5.01 -8.03
C THR A 586 12.51 5.96 -7.02
N VAL A 587 11.82 6.19 -5.90
CA VAL A 587 12.21 7.18 -4.88
C VAL A 587 13.58 6.91 -4.29
N GLU A 588 13.94 5.64 -4.16
CA GLU A 588 15.20 5.14 -3.60
C GLU A 588 16.42 5.64 -4.38
N SER A 589 16.25 5.92 -5.67
CA SER A 589 17.32 6.46 -6.51
C SER A 589 17.64 7.92 -6.20
N TYR A 590 16.70 8.69 -5.66
CA TYR A 590 16.89 10.11 -5.30
C TYR A 590 17.35 10.29 -3.85
N SER A 591 17.29 9.23 -3.03
CA SER A 591 17.76 9.28 -1.65
C SER A 591 19.26 9.60 -1.60
N SER A 592 19.61 10.59 -0.78
CA SER A 592 21.00 10.88 -0.45
C SER A 592 21.52 9.82 0.52
N PRO A 593 22.48 8.96 0.13
CA PRO A 593 23.07 7.97 1.04
C PRO A 593 23.75 8.64 2.23
N PHE A 594 24.29 9.85 2.04
CA PHE A 594 24.91 10.62 3.11
C PHE A 594 23.89 11.15 4.13
N GLU A 595 22.69 11.54 3.70
CA GLU A 595 21.62 11.94 4.61
C GLU A 595 21.17 10.78 5.50
N ILE A 596 21.03 9.59 4.89
CA ILE A 596 20.69 8.37 5.62
C ILE A 596 21.77 8.07 6.67
N ALA A 597 23.05 8.05 6.28
CA ALA A 597 24.16 7.79 7.20
C ALA A 597 24.27 8.81 8.34
N ARG A 598 23.96 10.09 8.12
CA ARG A 598 24.00 11.10 9.18
C ARG A 598 22.88 10.96 10.19
N THR A 599 21.72 10.51 9.73
CA THR A 599 20.48 10.50 10.51
C THR A 599 20.12 9.11 11.03
N MET A 600 20.95 8.09 10.74
CA MET A 600 20.77 6.75 11.30
C MET A 600 21.05 6.73 12.80
N ASP A 601 20.38 5.83 13.50
CA ASP A 601 20.57 5.62 14.93
C ASP A 601 21.85 4.81 15.19
N ALA A 602 22.99 5.51 15.24
CA ALA A 602 24.33 4.95 15.41
C ALA A 602 25.23 5.95 16.13
N SER A 603 26.39 5.49 16.63
CA SER A 603 27.37 6.37 17.27
C SER A 603 27.94 7.37 16.26
N GLU A 604 28.44 8.52 16.75
CA GLU A 604 29.06 9.53 15.88
C GLU A 604 30.26 8.96 15.09
N ALA A 605 31.03 8.06 15.71
CA ALA A 605 32.14 7.36 15.05
C ALA A 605 31.66 6.47 13.90
N ASP A 606 30.60 5.69 14.12
CA ASP A 606 30.03 4.82 13.08
C ASP A 606 29.42 5.62 11.94
N ARG A 607 28.76 6.75 12.25
CA ARG A 607 28.26 7.69 11.24
C ARG A 607 29.39 8.26 10.39
N GLY A 608 30.48 8.70 11.02
CA GLY A 608 31.67 9.20 10.32
C GLY A 608 32.30 8.13 9.41
N ALA A 609 32.43 6.90 9.90
CA ALA A 609 32.96 5.80 9.10
C ALA A 609 32.06 5.42 7.92
N ALA A 610 30.73 5.41 8.13
CA ALA A 610 29.76 5.17 7.05
C ALA A 610 29.83 6.26 5.98
N LEU A 611 29.95 7.53 6.37
CA LEU A 611 30.11 8.65 5.43
C LEU A 611 31.38 8.51 4.58
N ALA A 612 32.49 8.11 5.20
CA ALA A 612 33.75 7.88 4.48
C ALA A 612 33.63 6.72 3.46
N LEU A 613 32.95 5.62 3.82
CA LEU A 613 32.68 4.50 2.91
C LEU A 613 31.79 4.92 1.73
N ILE A 614 30.75 5.71 1.97
CA ILE A 614 29.88 6.24 0.92
C ILE A 614 30.67 7.19 0.00
N ALA A 615 31.51 8.06 0.57
CA ALA A 615 32.36 8.97 -0.20
C ALA A 615 33.36 8.21 -1.10
N ALA A 616 33.87 7.06 -0.65
CA ALA A 616 34.75 6.20 -1.45
C ALA A 616 34.05 5.65 -2.71
N ARG A 617 32.72 5.45 -2.66
CA ARG A 617 31.89 5.11 -3.83
C ARG A 617 31.43 6.32 -4.64
N GLY A 618 31.90 7.53 -4.34
CA GLY A 618 31.39 8.76 -4.93
C GLY A 618 31.42 8.80 -6.46
N ALA A 619 32.49 8.29 -7.07
CA ALA A 619 32.60 8.22 -8.53
C ALA A 619 31.55 7.28 -9.16
N GLU A 620 31.38 6.08 -8.58
CA GLU A 620 30.36 5.11 -9.01
C GLU A 620 28.95 5.69 -8.86
N LEU A 621 28.67 6.37 -7.73
CA LEU A 621 27.39 7.00 -7.45
C LEU A 621 27.04 8.08 -8.49
N ILE A 622 28.02 8.89 -8.89
CA ILE A 622 27.85 9.92 -9.93
C ILE A 622 27.61 9.28 -11.29
N GLU A 623 28.40 8.26 -11.66
CA GLU A 623 28.26 7.54 -12.94
C GLU A 623 26.86 6.93 -13.10
N VAL A 624 26.36 6.21 -12.10
CA VAL A 624 25.01 5.62 -12.18
C VAL A 624 23.90 6.67 -12.19
N ALA A 625 24.12 7.83 -11.56
CA ALA A 625 23.17 8.94 -11.60
C ALA A 625 23.13 9.60 -13.00
N GLU A 626 24.27 9.74 -13.67
CA GLU A 626 24.34 10.18 -15.08
C GLU A 626 23.62 9.20 -16.01
N ALA A 627 23.85 7.89 -15.84
CA ALA A 627 23.18 6.85 -16.60
C ALA A 627 21.66 6.85 -16.37
N THR A 628 21.22 7.03 -15.12
CA THR A 628 19.80 7.14 -14.76
C THR A 628 19.16 8.33 -15.47
N ARG A 629 19.80 9.51 -15.45
CA ARG A 629 19.30 10.70 -16.13
C ARG A 629 19.18 10.50 -17.64
N ALA A 630 20.14 9.84 -18.27
CA ALA A 630 20.06 9.51 -19.69
C ALA A 630 18.85 8.60 -20.00
N ALA A 631 18.65 7.54 -19.20
CA ALA A 631 17.52 6.63 -19.33
C ALA A 631 16.16 7.31 -19.08
N MET A 632 16.08 8.27 -18.15
CA MET A 632 14.89 9.10 -17.93
C MET A 632 14.49 9.88 -19.19
N LEU A 633 15.47 10.48 -19.87
CA LEU A 633 15.23 11.26 -21.09
C LEU A 633 14.81 10.35 -22.25
N ASP A 634 15.32 9.12 -22.31
CA ASP A 634 14.89 8.13 -23.30
C ASP A 634 13.46 7.62 -23.05
N ASN A 635 13.09 7.42 -21.79
CA ASN A 635 11.70 7.11 -21.43
C ASN A 635 10.76 8.26 -21.82
N LEU A 636 11.15 9.52 -21.54
CA LEU A 636 10.38 10.69 -21.94
C LEU A 636 10.19 10.76 -23.46
N GLU A 637 11.23 10.49 -24.25
CA GLU A 637 11.13 10.45 -25.72
C GLU A 637 10.10 9.42 -26.19
N ARG A 638 10.15 8.20 -25.65
CA ARG A 638 9.20 7.13 -25.97
C ARG A 638 7.77 7.48 -25.54
N PHE A 639 7.63 8.15 -24.41
CA PHE A 639 6.34 8.62 -23.90
C PHE A 639 5.72 9.69 -24.81
N LEU A 640 6.51 10.70 -25.21
CA LEU A 640 6.06 11.74 -26.15
C LEU A 640 5.74 11.14 -27.52
N ASP A 641 6.52 10.16 -27.98
CA ASP A 641 6.19 9.38 -29.18
C ASP A 641 4.84 8.67 -29.05
N ALA A 642 4.57 8.03 -27.91
CA ALA A 642 3.32 7.34 -27.64
C ALA A 642 2.11 8.29 -27.60
N ILE A 643 2.21 9.42 -26.90
CA ILE A 643 1.11 10.40 -26.78
C ILE A 643 0.81 11.07 -28.12
N THR A 644 1.83 11.43 -28.89
CA THR A 644 1.65 12.12 -30.19
C THR A 644 0.99 11.24 -31.25
N ARG A 645 0.91 9.91 -31.04
CA ARG A 645 0.10 9.00 -31.88
C ARG A 645 -1.41 9.15 -31.66
N GLY A 646 -1.83 9.86 -30.60
CA GLY A 646 -3.24 10.12 -30.24
C GLY A 646 -3.93 8.94 -29.55
N PRO A 647 -5.16 9.12 -29.02
CA PRO A 647 -5.95 8.05 -28.42
C PRO A 647 -6.46 7.13 -29.52
N ARG A 648 -5.63 6.18 -29.93
CA ARG A 648 -6.10 5.01 -30.68
C ARG A 648 -6.06 3.83 -29.74
N ARG A 649 -7.27 3.27 -29.50
CA ARG A 649 -7.48 1.82 -29.30
C ARG A 649 -6.31 1.12 -29.96
N GLY A 650 -5.46 0.47 -29.15
CA GLY A 650 -4.18 -0.07 -29.62
C GLY A 650 -4.37 -0.75 -30.97
N ARG A 651 -3.42 -0.59 -31.89
CA ARG A 651 -3.33 -1.56 -32.98
C ARG A 651 -3.45 -2.93 -32.34
N ALA A 652 -4.38 -3.76 -32.82
CA ALA A 652 -4.57 -5.10 -32.28
C ALA A 652 -3.18 -5.77 -32.17
N GLY A 653 -2.71 -6.00 -30.93
CA GLY A 653 -1.41 -6.62 -30.63
C GLY A 653 -0.27 -5.70 -30.13
N GLU A 654 -0.38 -4.37 -30.10
CA GLU A 654 0.66 -3.50 -29.49
C GLU A 654 0.35 -3.20 -28.00
N PRO A 655 1.26 -3.48 -27.04
CA PRO A 655 1.02 -3.22 -25.62
C PRO A 655 0.97 -1.71 -25.32
N PRO A 656 0.26 -1.27 -24.27
CA PRO A 656 0.28 0.12 -23.83
C PRO A 656 1.72 0.53 -23.48
N TRP A 657 2.06 1.79 -23.77
CA TRP A 657 3.36 2.33 -23.40
C TRP A 657 3.53 2.29 -21.88
N ARG A 658 4.71 1.85 -21.43
CA ARG A 658 5.15 1.90 -20.03
C ARG A 658 6.60 2.36 -19.97
N ALA A 659 6.95 3.11 -18.94
CA ALA A 659 8.34 3.44 -18.68
C ALA A 659 9.15 2.16 -18.41
N SER A 660 10.39 2.13 -18.92
CA SER A 660 11.40 1.17 -18.46
C SER A 660 12.00 1.67 -17.15
N LEU A 661 12.45 0.79 -16.25
CA LEU A 661 13.08 1.23 -15.01
C LEU A 661 14.45 1.87 -15.30
N ALA A 662 14.51 3.21 -15.32
CA ALA A 662 15.68 4.01 -15.59
C ALA A 662 16.70 3.97 -14.44
N SER A 663 16.22 3.76 -13.21
CA SER A 663 17.05 3.86 -11.99
C SER A 663 17.65 2.56 -11.49
N GLN A 664 17.51 1.44 -12.22
CA GLN A 664 17.92 0.12 -11.73
C GLN A 664 19.37 0.10 -11.20
N ALA A 665 20.34 0.57 -12.00
CA ALA A 665 21.75 0.60 -11.58
C ALA A 665 22.00 1.50 -10.35
N ALA A 666 21.30 2.64 -10.28
CA ALA A 666 21.41 3.56 -9.15
C ALA A 666 20.79 3.01 -7.87
N VAL A 667 19.75 2.19 -7.99
CA VAL A 667 19.12 1.46 -6.90
C VAL A 667 20.02 0.32 -6.43
N ASP A 668 20.55 -0.48 -7.35
CA ASP A 668 21.43 -1.62 -7.04
C ASP A 668 22.68 -1.15 -6.28
N LEU A 669 23.31 -0.07 -6.75
CA LEU A 669 24.47 0.52 -6.06
C LEU A 669 24.12 1.00 -4.65
N ARG A 670 22.94 1.58 -4.45
CA ARG A 670 22.49 2.01 -3.12
C ARG A 670 22.19 0.85 -2.18
N PHE A 671 21.73 -0.29 -2.70
CA PHE A 671 21.58 -1.52 -1.90
C PHE A 671 22.90 -2.23 -1.63
N ALA A 672 23.98 -1.95 -2.38
CA ALA A 672 25.32 -2.42 -2.07
C ALA A 672 25.95 -1.67 -0.88
N ILE A 673 25.59 -0.40 -0.65
CA ILE A 673 26.09 0.38 0.50
C ILE A 673 25.83 -0.31 1.85
N PRO A 674 24.60 -0.70 2.22
CA PRO A 674 24.38 -1.40 3.49
C PRO A 674 25.07 -2.77 3.55
N ASP A 675 25.32 -3.43 2.42
CA ASP A 675 26.07 -4.69 2.38
C ASP A 675 27.55 -4.43 2.75
N ASP A 676 28.18 -3.39 2.19
CA ASP A 676 29.54 -2.95 2.56
C ASP A 676 29.63 -2.49 4.02
N LEU A 677 28.66 -1.69 4.48
CA LEU A 677 28.61 -1.26 5.88
C LEU A 677 28.55 -2.47 6.82
N GLY A 678 27.81 -3.51 6.42
CA GLY A 678 27.71 -4.76 7.16
C GLY A 678 29.03 -5.52 7.23
N GLU A 679 29.79 -5.53 6.14
CA GLU A 679 31.11 -6.18 6.06
C GLU A 679 32.18 -5.41 6.87
N VAL A 680 32.20 -4.07 6.78
CA VAL A 680 33.27 -3.23 7.36
C VAL A 680 32.98 -2.82 8.79
N LEU A 681 31.74 -2.40 9.09
CA LEU A 681 31.34 -1.83 10.39
C LEU A 681 30.43 -2.78 11.20
N GLY A 682 30.00 -3.88 10.59
CA GLY A 682 29.19 -4.91 11.22
C GLY A 682 27.69 -4.75 10.97
N PRO A 683 26.90 -5.80 11.28
CA PRO A 683 25.50 -5.89 10.91
C PRO A 683 24.60 -4.84 11.58
N ALA A 684 24.97 -4.36 12.77
CA ALA A 684 24.20 -3.35 13.50
C ALA A 684 24.17 -1.99 12.76
N VAL A 685 25.31 -1.56 12.20
CA VAL A 685 25.39 -0.30 11.44
C VAL A 685 24.64 -0.41 10.12
N ALA A 686 24.77 -1.54 9.42
CA ALA A 686 23.99 -1.81 8.21
C ALA A 686 22.48 -1.77 8.46
N GLN A 687 22.01 -2.39 9.55
CA GLN A 687 20.60 -2.37 9.95
C GLN A 687 20.13 -0.96 10.32
N ALA A 688 20.93 -0.20 11.05
CA ALA A 688 20.61 1.20 11.38
C ALA A 688 20.45 2.06 10.13
N TYR A 689 21.37 1.92 9.17
CA TYR A 689 21.30 2.60 7.87
C TYR A 689 20.01 2.23 7.11
N GLU A 690 19.72 0.93 6.97
CA GLU A 690 18.54 0.49 6.22
C GLU A 690 17.22 0.84 6.89
N ARG A 691 17.13 0.75 8.22
CA ARG A 691 15.95 1.18 8.97
C ARG A 691 15.71 2.67 8.75
N ARG A 692 16.77 3.47 8.78
CA ARG A 692 16.67 4.90 8.52
C ARG A 692 16.25 5.17 7.08
N TRP A 693 16.81 4.44 6.12
CA TRP A 693 16.42 4.55 4.71
C TRP A 693 14.94 4.23 4.49
N ARG A 694 14.45 3.10 5.04
CA ARG A 694 13.02 2.74 5.01
C ARG A 694 12.13 3.77 5.69
N ALA A 695 12.50 4.23 6.89
CA ALA A 695 11.73 5.23 7.61
C ALA A 695 11.59 6.55 6.82
N LEU A 696 12.61 6.89 6.03
CA LEU A 696 12.56 8.03 5.13
C LEU A 696 11.72 7.74 3.88
N GLU A 697 11.95 6.66 3.14
CA GLU A 697 11.39 6.50 1.79
C GLU A 697 10.16 5.62 1.69
N GLN A 698 10.06 4.63 2.57
CA GLN A 698 9.01 3.62 2.59
C GLN A 698 8.53 3.41 4.03
N PRO A 699 7.86 4.40 4.65
CA PRO A 699 7.48 4.33 6.07
C PRO A 699 6.60 3.13 6.39
N ALA A 700 5.80 2.65 5.42
CA ALA A 700 5.04 1.41 5.53
C ALA A 700 5.91 0.15 5.72
N LEU A 701 7.18 0.15 5.31
CA LEU A 701 8.14 -0.94 5.52
C LEU A 701 8.86 -0.85 6.87
N ALA A 702 8.72 0.26 7.60
CA ALA A 702 9.22 0.45 8.96
C ALA A 702 8.11 0.17 9.99
N MET A 703 7.45 -0.98 9.87
CA MET A 703 6.31 -1.33 10.72
C MET A 703 6.74 -1.57 12.18
N PRO A 704 5.88 -1.21 13.16
CA PRO A 704 6.07 -1.68 14.52
C PRO A 704 5.99 -3.21 14.57
N ARG A 705 6.81 -3.81 15.44
CA ARG A 705 6.78 -5.25 15.71
C ARG A 705 5.42 -5.67 16.23
N ALA A 706 5.07 -6.94 16.00
CA ALA A 706 3.86 -7.52 16.56
C ALA A 706 3.81 -7.32 18.08
N ALA A 707 2.65 -6.94 18.63
CA ALA A 707 2.50 -6.63 20.06
C ALA A 707 2.98 -7.77 20.99
N GLY A 708 2.88 -9.03 20.55
CA GLY A 708 3.42 -10.17 21.29
C GLY A 708 4.93 -10.14 21.48
N ILE A 709 5.70 -9.66 20.48
CA ILE A 709 7.15 -9.48 20.57
C ILE A 709 7.48 -8.43 21.63
N THR A 710 6.78 -7.29 21.61
CA THR A 710 6.95 -6.21 22.59
C THR A 710 6.64 -6.69 24.01
N ARG A 711 5.53 -7.39 24.20
CA ARG A 711 5.16 -7.95 25.51
C ARG A 711 6.18 -8.96 26.01
N LEU A 712 6.68 -9.85 25.13
CA LEU A 712 7.71 -10.81 25.49
C LEU A 712 9.01 -10.12 25.91
N GLY A 713 9.39 -9.04 25.21
CA GLY A 713 10.52 -8.18 25.60
C GLY A 713 10.34 -7.59 27.01
N VAL A 714 9.14 -7.12 27.35
CA VAL A 714 8.83 -6.64 28.71
C VAL A 714 8.92 -7.77 29.73
N THR A 715 8.40 -8.96 29.44
CA THR A 715 8.50 -10.14 30.32
C THR A 715 9.96 -10.48 30.60
N LEU A 716 10.81 -10.50 29.57
CA LEU A 716 12.25 -10.76 29.71
C LEU A 716 12.96 -9.65 30.50
N ALA A 717 12.56 -8.39 30.33
CA ALA A 717 13.16 -7.28 31.08
C ALA A 717 12.88 -7.33 32.59
N ARG A 718 11.80 -8.01 33.03
CA ARG A 718 11.49 -8.20 34.45
C ARG A 718 12.40 -9.21 35.15
N GLY A 719 13.13 -10.03 34.40
CA GLY A 719 14.08 -11.01 34.97
C GLY A 719 13.41 -12.11 35.79
N GLU A 720 12.14 -12.43 35.50
CA GLU A 720 11.34 -13.41 36.24
C GLU A 720 11.49 -14.85 35.72
N LEU A 721 12.26 -15.05 34.65
CA LEU A 721 12.53 -16.36 34.04
C LEU A 721 13.87 -16.92 34.53
N ASP A 722 14.02 -18.25 34.52
CA ASP A 722 15.31 -18.86 34.81
C ASP A 722 16.35 -18.49 33.73
N PRO A 723 17.66 -18.49 34.04
CA PRO A 723 18.68 -17.99 33.13
C PRO A 723 18.77 -18.72 31.79
N VAL A 724 18.44 -20.02 31.75
CA VAL A 724 18.53 -20.83 30.53
C VAL A 724 17.37 -20.45 29.60
N THR A 725 16.16 -20.38 30.14
CA THR A 725 14.97 -19.95 29.39
C THR A 725 15.07 -18.50 28.93
N ASP A 726 15.50 -17.60 29.80
CA ASP A 726 15.70 -16.18 29.46
C ASP A 726 16.69 -16.03 28.29
N SER A 727 17.85 -16.72 28.37
CA SER A 727 18.85 -16.70 27.31
C SER A 727 18.32 -17.28 25.99
N ALA A 728 17.58 -18.39 26.04
CA ALA A 728 17.00 -19.02 24.85
C ALA A 728 15.94 -18.13 24.18
N LEU A 729 15.06 -17.51 24.96
CA LEU A 729 14.04 -16.59 24.45
C LEU A 729 14.66 -15.31 23.87
N ARG A 730 15.71 -14.75 24.49
CA ARG A 730 16.46 -13.62 23.91
C ARG A 730 17.11 -14.00 22.59
N ALA A 731 17.68 -15.20 22.48
CA ALA A 731 18.24 -15.69 21.22
C ALA A 731 17.13 -15.85 20.15
N ALA A 732 15.96 -16.37 20.50
CA ALA A 732 14.82 -16.47 19.60
C ALA A 732 14.32 -15.09 19.13
N LEU A 733 14.27 -14.09 20.02
CA LEU A 733 13.93 -12.70 19.67
C LEU A 733 14.97 -12.04 18.76
N ALA A 734 16.26 -12.32 18.95
CA ALA A 734 17.32 -11.83 18.07
C ALA A 734 17.20 -12.44 16.65
N VAL A 735 16.91 -13.75 16.56
CA VAL A 735 16.61 -14.41 15.27
C VAL A 735 15.35 -13.83 14.63
N ALA A 736 14.33 -13.50 15.44
CA ALA A 736 13.12 -12.85 14.98
C ALA A 736 13.40 -11.49 14.34
N GLU A 737 14.22 -10.68 14.99
CA GLU A 737 14.65 -9.38 14.47
C GLU A 737 15.41 -9.53 13.16
N ALA A 738 16.36 -10.46 13.07
CA ALA A 738 17.05 -10.73 11.82
C ALA A 738 16.10 -11.15 10.68
N ARG A 739 15.12 -12.03 10.96
CA ARG A 739 14.11 -12.45 9.96
C ARG A 739 13.19 -11.31 9.53
N HIS A 740 12.76 -10.49 10.48
CA HIS A 740 11.91 -9.32 10.21
C HIS A 740 12.64 -8.30 9.32
N GLU A 741 13.89 -7.98 9.66
CA GLU A 741 14.72 -7.07 8.85
C GLU A 741 15.00 -7.64 7.46
N ALA A 742 15.26 -8.95 7.34
CA ALA A 742 15.45 -9.61 6.05
C ALA A 742 14.18 -9.54 5.18
N ALA A 743 13.01 -9.78 5.75
CA ALA A 743 11.73 -9.66 5.05
C ALA A 743 11.47 -8.20 4.61
N ALA A 744 11.70 -7.23 5.49
CA ALA A 744 11.55 -5.81 5.19
C ALA A 744 12.54 -5.36 4.09
N ARG A 745 13.78 -5.84 4.12
CA ARG A 745 14.79 -5.61 3.08
C ARG A 745 14.35 -6.20 1.74
N ALA A 746 13.81 -7.42 1.71
CA ALA A 746 13.33 -8.04 0.48
C ALA A 746 12.17 -7.25 -0.15
N ALA A 747 11.19 -6.81 0.66
CA ALA A 747 10.10 -5.97 0.22
C ALA A 747 10.60 -4.60 -0.28
N HIS A 748 11.59 -4.00 0.40
CA HIS A 748 12.20 -2.73 0.00
C HIS A 748 12.93 -2.85 -1.34
N ARG A 749 13.75 -3.89 -1.53
CA ARG A 749 14.44 -4.17 -2.79
C ARG A 749 13.45 -4.35 -3.95
N TRP A 750 12.38 -5.10 -3.73
CA TRP A 750 11.33 -5.24 -4.74
C TRP A 750 10.69 -3.89 -5.08
N ARG A 751 10.32 -3.08 -4.07
CA ARG A 751 9.68 -1.77 -4.28
C ARG A 751 10.55 -0.82 -5.08
N ALA A 752 11.85 -0.80 -4.77
CA ALA A 752 12.83 0.05 -5.43
C ALA A 752 13.12 -0.36 -6.88
N ALA A 753 12.85 -1.63 -7.23
CA ALA A 753 13.03 -2.21 -8.56
C ALA A 753 11.72 -2.39 -9.34
N ALA A 754 10.61 -1.84 -8.85
CA ALA A 754 9.30 -1.93 -9.48
C ALA A 754 8.73 -0.53 -9.74
N ILE A 755 8.20 -0.32 -10.95
CA ILE A 755 7.42 0.88 -11.29
C ILE A 755 5.99 0.61 -10.88
N VAL A 756 5.58 1.17 -9.73
CA VAL A 756 4.25 0.98 -9.18
C VAL A 756 3.38 2.16 -9.57
N ARG A 757 2.14 1.86 -10.02
CA ARG A 757 1.23 2.89 -10.55
C ARG A 757 0.83 3.94 -9.50
N ASP A 758 0.71 3.56 -8.22
CA ASP A 758 0.39 4.49 -7.13
C ASP A 758 1.42 4.39 -6.00
N ARG A 759 1.38 5.36 -5.10
CA ARG A 759 2.24 5.40 -3.92
C ARG A 759 1.96 4.21 -3.00
N MET A 760 3.01 3.73 -2.34
CA MET A 760 2.99 2.57 -1.44
C MET A 760 3.53 2.98 -0.07
N ASP A 761 3.02 4.09 0.42
CA ASP A 761 3.51 4.79 1.60
C ASP A 761 2.72 4.37 2.86
N SER A 762 1.60 3.66 2.71
CA SER A 762 0.80 3.13 3.83
C SER A 762 0.55 1.63 3.70
N VAL A 763 0.32 0.97 4.84
CA VAL A 763 0.01 -0.46 4.91
C VAL A 763 -1.25 -0.79 4.10
N GLU A 764 -2.27 0.09 4.14
CA GLU A 764 -3.49 -0.04 3.34
C GLU A 764 -3.22 0.01 1.84
N GLN A 765 -2.32 0.89 1.39
CA GLN A 765 -1.94 0.99 -0.03
C GLN A 765 -1.26 -0.29 -0.52
N TRP A 766 -0.33 -0.85 0.25
CA TRP A 766 0.27 -2.15 -0.06
C TRP A 766 -0.81 -3.22 -0.20
N ARG A 767 -1.74 -3.28 0.75
CA ARG A 767 -2.83 -4.27 0.74
C ARG A 767 -3.75 -4.12 -0.47
N ASP A 768 -4.19 -2.91 -0.78
CA ASP A 768 -5.10 -2.65 -1.91
C ASP A 768 -4.49 -3.03 -3.27
N ARG A 769 -3.15 -3.17 -3.34
CA ARG A 769 -2.39 -3.49 -4.56
C ARG A 769 -2.15 -4.97 -4.83
N ALA A 770 -2.62 -5.90 -4.01
CA ALA A 770 -2.21 -7.31 -4.13
C ALA A 770 -2.56 -8.00 -5.45
N PHE A 771 -3.47 -7.44 -6.24
CA PHE A 771 -3.81 -7.96 -7.57
C PHE A 771 -2.95 -7.36 -8.68
N ASP A 772 -2.53 -6.11 -8.54
CA ASP A 772 -1.66 -5.43 -9.50
C ASP A 772 -0.19 -5.81 -9.28
N GLU A 773 0.19 -5.95 -8.00
CA GLU A 773 1.55 -6.15 -7.54
C GLU A 773 1.64 -7.37 -6.59
N PRO A 774 1.28 -8.60 -7.04
CA PRO A 774 1.13 -9.74 -6.15
C PRO A 774 2.42 -10.14 -5.46
N LEU A 775 3.57 -10.01 -6.12
CA LEU A 775 4.88 -10.28 -5.50
C LEU A 775 5.20 -9.26 -4.40
N GLY A 776 4.89 -7.98 -4.63
CA GLY A 776 5.12 -6.94 -3.64
C GLY A 776 4.33 -7.18 -2.36
N VAL A 777 3.05 -7.51 -2.49
CA VAL A 777 2.20 -7.79 -1.32
C VAL A 777 2.58 -9.08 -0.63
N TYR A 778 2.96 -10.12 -1.39
CA TYR A 778 3.48 -11.35 -0.82
C TYR A 778 4.75 -11.08 0.02
N LEU A 779 5.72 -10.35 -0.52
CA LEU A 779 6.95 -9.99 0.19
C LEU A 779 6.67 -9.10 1.41
N PHE A 780 5.74 -8.15 1.30
CA PHE A 780 5.30 -7.32 2.41
C PHE A 780 4.69 -8.16 3.55
N GLY A 781 3.84 -9.14 3.21
CA GLY A 781 3.23 -10.06 4.17
C GLY A 781 4.24 -10.88 4.98
N ARG A 782 5.42 -11.17 4.41
CA ARG A 782 6.50 -11.91 5.12
C ARG A 782 7.05 -11.15 6.32
N ILE A 783 6.89 -9.82 6.38
CA ILE A 783 7.29 -9.02 7.56
C ILE A 783 6.49 -9.46 8.80
N GLU A 784 5.16 -9.58 8.65
CA GLU A 784 4.28 -10.05 9.71
C GLU A 784 4.49 -11.56 9.99
N ASP A 785 4.75 -12.38 8.96
CA ASP A 785 5.04 -13.81 9.15
C ASP A 785 6.35 -14.05 9.89
N ALA A 786 7.37 -13.21 9.72
CA ALA A 786 8.62 -13.29 10.48
C ALA A 786 8.37 -13.17 11.99
N ASP A 787 7.52 -12.22 12.42
CA ASP A 787 7.12 -12.06 13.82
C ASP A 787 6.23 -13.21 14.31
N ALA A 788 5.35 -13.73 13.45
CA ALA A 788 4.49 -14.85 13.81
C ALA A 788 5.30 -16.14 14.04
N ARG A 789 6.28 -16.42 13.18
CA ARG A 789 7.22 -17.56 13.32
C ARG A 789 8.07 -17.45 14.58
N ALA A 790 8.51 -16.23 14.91
CA ALA A 790 9.25 -15.98 16.13
C ALA A 790 8.45 -16.26 17.41
N LEU A 791 7.19 -15.82 17.43
CA LEU A 791 6.31 -16.06 18.57
C LEU A 791 6.02 -17.55 18.74
N ALA A 792 5.80 -18.29 17.64
CA ALA A 792 5.70 -19.75 17.66
C ALA A 792 6.97 -20.42 18.23
N LEU A 793 8.17 -19.98 17.83
CA LEU A 793 9.42 -20.49 18.39
C LEU A 793 9.54 -20.22 19.90
N CYS A 794 9.14 -19.03 20.34
CA CYS A 794 9.15 -18.67 21.76
C CYS A 794 8.17 -19.54 22.57
N GLU A 795 7.00 -19.86 22.02
CA GLU A 795 6.04 -20.79 22.63
C GLU A 795 6.63 -22.20 22.76
N ALA A 796 7.33 -22.70 21.74
CA ALA A 796 8.00 -23.99 21.78
C ALA A 796 9.10 -24.05 22.84
N ILE A 797 9.93 -23.00 22.94
CA ILE A 797 10.98 -22.88 23.96
C ILE A 797 10.35 -22.86 25.35
N ALA A 798 9.31 -22.05 25.56
CA ALA A 798 8.62 -21.96 26.84
C ALA A 798 8.01 -23.30 27.27
N ALA A 799 7.44 -24.05 26.32
CA ALA A 799 6.93 -25.40 26.60
C ALA A 799 8.06 -26.37 27.00
N SER A 800 9.18 -26.37 26.28
CA SER A 800 10.31 -27.26 26.57
C SER A 800 11.00 -26.98 27.92
N THR A 801 10.86 -25.77 28.43
CA THR A 801 11.50 -25.29 29.66
C THR A 801 10.52 -25.22 30.85
N GLY A 802 9.24 -25.49 30.63
CA GLY A 802 8.21 -25.39 31.67
C GLY A 802 7.81 -23.95 32.02
N ALA A 803 8.14 -22.97 31.18
CA ALA A 803 7.83 -21.56 31.36
C ALA A 803 6.53 -21.11 30.67
N THR A 804 5.71 -22.05 30.19
CA THR A 804 4.51 -21.78 29.39
C THR A 804 3.59 -20.73 30.00
N GLU A 805 3.23 -20.84 31.28
CA GLU A 805 2.33 -19.88 31.95
C GLU A 805 2.87 -18.46 31.99
N ARG A 806 4.20 -18.29 32.10
CA ARG A 806 4.85 -16.97 32.16
C ARG A 806 4.93 -16.29 30.79
N VAL A 807 4.88 -17.08 29.72
CA VAL A 807 5.05 -16.62 28.33
C VAL A 807 3.72 -16.56 27.58
N SER A 808 2.73 -17.39 27.94
CA SER A 808 1.46 -17.53 27.23
C SER A 808 0.70 -16.22 27.10
N ASP A 809 0.68 -15.41 28.15
CA ASP A 809 -0.01 -14.11 28.13
C ASP A 809 0.64 -13.08 27.20
N ALA A 810 1.97 -13.19 27.02
CA ALA A 810 2.71 -12.34 26.11
C ALA A 810 2.49 -12.76 24.66
N THR A 811 2.50 -14.06 24.36
CA THR A 811 2.43 -14.58 22.98
C THR A 811 1.02 -14.74 22.43
N ARG A 812 -0.01 -14.77 23.29
CA ARG A 812 -1.42 -14.84 22.89
C ARG A 812 -1.81 -13.70 21.95
N ILE A 813 -2.51 -14.02 20.87
CA ILE A 813 -3.14 -13.02 20.01
C ILE A 813 -4.35 -12.48 20.78
N ARG A 814 -4.26 -11.24 21.22
CA ARG A 814 -5.35 -10.54 21.93
C ARG A 814 -6.15 -9.79 20.87
N GLU A 815 -7.22 -10.43 20.40
CA GLU A 815 -8.26 -9.94 19.46
C GLU A 815 -7.76 -9.41 18.11
N ARG A 816 -8.50 -9.74 17.03
CA ARG A 816 -8.14 -9.28 15.69
C ARG A 816 -8.57 -7.82 15.51
N PRO A 817 -7.75 -7.00 14.83
CA PRO A 817 -8.26 -5.74 14.30
C PRO A 817 -9.39 -6.00 13.29
N ILE A 818 -10.47 -5.21 13.37
CA ILE A 818 -11.48 -4.99 12.33
C ILE A 818 -10.74 -4.91 11.01
N VAL A 819 -11.05 -5.84 10.14
CA VAL A 819 -11.04 -5.50 8.74
C VAL A 819 -12.48 -5.38 8.31
N SER A 820 -12.77 -4.22 7.73
CA SER A 820 -14.09 -3.65 7.52
C SER A 820 -15.17 -4.64 7.12
N THR A 821 -16.42 -4.28 7.44
CA THR A 821 -17.64 -4.86 6.90
C THR A 821 -17.48 -5.35 5.46
N PHE A 822 -18.04 -6.53 5.18
CA PHE A 822 -18.30 -6.98 3.82
C PHE A 822 -19.09 -5.85 3.14
N ARG A 823 -18.46 -5.15 2.21
CA ARG A 823 -19.10 -4.12 1.41
C ARG A 823 -19.61 -4.78 0.14
N PRO A 824 -20.89 -5.19 0.06
CA PRO A 824 -21.48 -5.42 -1.26
C PRO A 824 -21.37 -4.07 -1.99
N ARG A 825 -20.58 -4.04 -3.07
CA ARG A 825 -20.53 -2.88 -3.97
C ARG A 825 -21.83 -2.78 -4.75
#